data_AF-A0AAE1SCL6-F1
#
_entry.id   AF-A0AAE1SCL6-F1
#
_cell.length_a   1.000
_cell.length_b   1.000
_cell.length_c   1.000
_cell.angle_alpha   90.00
_cell.angle_beta   90.00
_cell.angle_gamma   90.00
#
_symmetry.space_group_name_H-M   'P 1'
#
loop_
_entity.id
_entity.type
_entity.pdbx_description
1 polymer ?
#
loop_
_entity_poly.entity_id
_entity_poly.type
_entity_poly.pdbx_seq_one_letter_code
_entity_poly.pdbx_strand_id
1 'polypeptide(L)'
;MDSRIADDDDGDLLASTSNTSGRRNFHCYSDKFTFNSDSDDGAGTGEVNRLGNSVRKFSLDETERTPKLFDRFYGSSSSDDEEFSSGSGKNCVVRKRLDNMIQFLDRKISSETSSNSNDKGQFQCLPEFIGKGGGTGIFKLPVRGAVHPDRPPSLDLRPHPLRERQIGRFLRNVLCIDDGSQLWAGSECGVRVWNLKSDMYEVAQEEEEEDAAPCLESVRISPTLCLVEDAGNRLIWSGHKDGRIRCWKMDSEISSREKFCGRAPLKEALSWQAHRGQVLSMIMTSYGDLWSGSEGGSIKIWPWEGIEKSISLINEERHMAALSIERSYVDLRSQVMHNGTCNSIFSVDVKYMLSDHSGAKVWAAGYVSFALWDAQTRELLKIFNTDGQVENILAAQDPVVEDEMRLKTVSNSKKEKSQSSISFFQRSRNAILGAADAVRRVAAKGGYGEDNRRSEALIITVDGMIWSGCANGLLVQWDRNGNRLQDFQYHAFSVQCLCTYGSRIWVGYASGYMQVLDLNGNLLGGWMAHSSPVIDLSVGGGYVFTLANHGGIRGWNVISPAPVDSILRSELASKEFLYTRLENLKILAGTWNVGQGKASPDSLISWLGSAAADVGIVVVGLQEVDMGAGFLAMSAAKESMQVGLEGSSAGQWWLEMIGKTLDEGSTFIRFGFRQLAGLVISVWVRSNISRYVGDVDVAAVPCGFGNAIGNKGAVGLRMRVYDRTVCFLNCHFAAHLEAVGRRNADFDHVYRNMIFSRPSNFLNAAAAGLSSAIQMLRSANGAFNSAEAMPELSEADMVVFLGDLNYRLDGISYDEARDFISQRCFDWLRERDQLHTEMEAGNVFQGMREGVIGFPPTYKFERHQIGLAGYDSGEKKRIPAWCDRILYRDSRSTSASTCSLDCPVVSSVLQYDACMDVTDSDHKPVRCIFNVEIARVDESVRRQEYGEIIRSNEKVVLMLRELTRIPESIVSTNNIILQNSDASILRITNKSRKNKAIFDIICEGESTVKDDGQVFDYRPRGSFGFPRWLEVNPAAGVITPDQTVEISVHHEDRQTLEEFVDGIPQNSWCEDAKDKEVILAINVRGCFSTERKCHRVRVRHCFSSKPLPAEVGPNNSNRSQPNVLRRSDFGFSLDVVDDLINLNSPCISPR
;
A
#
# COMPACT_ATOMS: atom_id res chain seq x y z
N MET A 1 32.72 10.44 -62.55
CA MET A 1 31.81 10.88 -63.62
C MET A 1 30.65 11.62 -62.97
N ASP A 2 30.81 12.80 -62.37
CA ASP A 2 31.51 14.06 -62.73
C ASP A 2 30.41 15.08 -63.06
N SER A 3 30.33 16.24 -62.42
CA SER A 3 31.24 17.40 -62.61
C SER A 3 30.68 18.57 -61.75
N ARG A 4 31.38 19.65 -61.33
CA ARG A 4 32.76 20.18 -61.47
C ARG A 4 32.90 21.35 -60.42
N ILE A 5 33.97 21.45 -59.61
CA ILE A 5 35.25 22.24 -59.75
C ILE A 5 35.27 23.61 -59.01
N ALA A 6 36.49 23.98 -58.53
CA ALA A 6 37.00 25.19 -57.85
C ALA A 6 37.13 25.03 -56.33
N ASP A 7 38.31 24.85 -55.70
CA ASP A 7 39.65 25.51 -55.80
C ASP A 7 39.63 26.96 -55.24
N ASP A 8 40.62 27.49 -54.50
CA ASP A 8 41.59 26.99 -53.49
C ASP A 8 42.23 28.26 -52.81
N ASP A 9 43.35 28.13 -52.06
CA ASP A 9 44.30 29.21 -51.64
C ASP A 9 43.88 30.23 -50.52
N ASP A 10 44.74 30.68 -49.59
CA ASP A 10 46.09 30.23 -49.13
C ASP A 10 46.50 30.87 -47.76
N GLY A 11 47.47 30.26 -47.05
CA GLY A 11 48.42 30.80 -46.02
C GLY A 11 48.00 31.68 -44.81
N ASP A 12 48.72 31.74 -43.67
CA ASP A 12 49.87 30.97 -43.16
C ASP A 12 50.17 31.23 -41.64
N LEU A 13 51.00 30.38 -41.02
CA LEU A 13 51.85 30.54 -39.80
C LEU A 13 51.32 30.65 -38.33
N LEU A 14 51.73 29.62 -37.56
CA LEU A 14 52.37 29.62 -36.20
C LEU A 14 51.59 29.53 -34.85
N ALA A 15 51.90 28.41 -34.16
CA ALA A 15 52.35 28.28 -32.75
C ALA A 15 51.37 28.22 -31.53
N SER A 16 50.99 26.97 -31.22
CA SER A 16 51.24 26.29 -29.91
C SER A 16 50.30 26.43 -28.67
N THR A 17 50.25 25.31 -27.92
CA THR A 17 49.79 25.09 -26.52
C THR A 17 48.31 24.80 -26.19
N SER A 18 48.04 23.51 -25.94
CA SER A 18 47.19 22.91 -24.87
C SER A 18 46.00 23.67 -24.25
N ASN A 19 44.77 23.10 -24.29
CA ASN A 19 44.27 22.19 -23.21
C ASN A 19 42.84 21.62 -23.40
N THR A 20 42.67 20.37 -22.94
CA THR A 20 41.48 19.71 -22.33
C THR A 20 40.02 19.95 -22.79
N SER A 21 39.44 18.88 -23.36
CA SER A 21 38.11 18.27 -23.05
C SER A 21 36.84 19.13 -22.92
N GLY A 22 35.90 18.93 -23.86
CA GLY A 22 34.50 19.38 -23.73
C GLY A 22 33.55 18.29 -23.22
N ARG A 23 32.92 18.50 -22.07
CA ARG A 23 31.63 17.88 -21.69
C ARG A 23 30.48 18.73 -22.26
N ARG A 24 29.39 18.12 -22.73
CA ARG A 24 28.12 18.83 -23.01
C ARG A 24 27.06 18.45 -21.97
N ASN A 25 26.70 19.42 -21.13
CA ASN A 25 25.47 19.37 -20.33
C ASN A 25 24.37 20.16 -21.05
N PHE A 26 23.13 19.70 -20.91
CA PHE A 26 21.95 20.45 -21.34
C PHE A 26 21.63 21.56 -20.34
N HIS A 27 21.30 22.75 -20.85
CA HIS A 27 20.60 23.78 -20.09
C HIS A 27 19.35 24.22 -20.84
N CYS A 28 18.27 24.36 -20.07
CA CYS A 28 16.98 24.88 -20.51
C CYS A 28 17.01 26.40 -20.36
N TYR A 29 16.46 27.13 -21.34
CA TYR A 29 16.23 28.57 -21.23
C TYR A 29 14.77 28.89 -21.55
N SER A 30 14.14 29.64 -20.65
CA SER A 30 12.99 30.47 -20.96
C SER A 30 13.46 31.77 -21.61
N ASP A 31 12.61 32.43 -22.41
CA ASP A 31 12.44 33.88 -22.23
C ASP A 31 11.13 34.43 -22.82
N LYS A 32 10.71 35.57 -22.26
CA LYS A 32 9.59 36.40 -22.74
C LYS A 32 10.10 37.39 -23.79
N PHE A 33 9.22 37.94 -24.64
CA PHE A 33 9.32 39.36 -25.02
C PHE A 33 7.97 39.95 -25.48
N THR A 34 7.77 41.22 -25.11
CA THR A 34 6.67 42.13 -25.51
C THR A 34 7.22 43.20 -26.44
N PHE A 35 6.42 43.76 -27.36
CA PHE A 35 6.60 45.16 -27.81
C PHE A 35 5.31 45.77 -28.39
N ASN A 36 5.08 47.06 -28.10
CA ASN A 36 4.03 47.92 -28.68
C ASN A 36 4.64 48.83 -29.77
N SER A 37 3.81 49.32 -30.70
CA SER A 37 4.02 50.62 -31.36
C SER A 37 2.71 51.16 -31.96
N ASP A 38 2.41 52.42 -31.71
CA ASP A 38 1.16 53.10 -32.07
C ASP A 38 1.13 53.64 -33.51
N SER A 39 -0.07 53.91 -34.04
CA SER A 39 -0.42 55.21 -34.65
C SER A 39 -1.91 55.32 -35.01
N ASP A 40 -2.50 56.50 -34.80
CA ASP A 40 -3.89 56.89 -35.13
C ASP A 40 -4.21 56.87 -36.65
N ASP A 41 -5.49 56.67 -37.00
CA ASP A 41 -6.29 57.73 -37.67
C ASP A 41 -7.76 57.34 -37.98
N GLY A 42 -8.66 58.34 -37.97
CA GLY A 42 -9.71 58.49 -38.99
C GLY A 42 -11.08 57.79 -38.84
N ALA A 43 -12.05 58.53 -38.29
CA ALA A 43 -13.48 58.20 -38.23
C ALA A 43 -14.20 57.92 -39.58
N GLY A 44 -15.32 57.17 -39.55
CA GLY A 44 -16.24 57.07 -40.69
C GLY A 44 -17.49 56.20 -40.46
N THR A 45 -18.66 56.83 -40.30
CA THR A 45 -19.99 56.18 -40.14
C THR A 45 -20.65 55.79 -41.47
N GLY A 46 -21.47 54.72 -41.51
CA GLY A 46 -22.43 54.50 -42.61
C GLY A 46 -23.20 53.17 -42.57
N GLU A 47 -24.53 53.23 -42.40
CA GLU A 47 -25.45 52.09 -42.53
C GLU A 47 -25.74 51.73 -44.02
N VAL A 48 -26.41 50.58 -44.28
CA VAL A 48 -27.78 50.49 -44.87
C VAL A 48 -28.17 49.06 -45.33
N ASN A 49 -29.14 48.49 -44.61
CA ASN A 49 -30.27 47.61 -44.99
C ASN A 49 -30.32 46.67 -46.24
N ARG A 50 -30.60 45.38 -45.94
CA ARG A 50 -31.79 44.53 -46.33
C ARG A 50 -31.89 43.70 -47.64
N LEU A 51 -32.64 42.58 -47.45
CA LEU A 51 -33.44 41.73 -48.39
C LEU A 51 -32.63 40.84 -49.38
N GLY A 52 -33.02 39.58 -49.67
CA GLY A 52 -34.10 38.70 -49.17
C GLY A 52 -34.45 37.54 -50.15
N ASN A 53 -35.14 36.49 -49.68
CA ASN A 53 -35.76 35.35 -50.43
C ASN A 53 -34.85 34.21 -51.01
N SER A 54 -35.30 32.96 -51.28
CA SER A 54 -36.38 32.08 -50.72
C SER A 54 -36.44 30.68 -51.43
N VAL A 55 -37.20 29.71 -50.87
CA VAL A 55 -37.76 28.42 -51.46
C VAL A 55 -36.74 27.28 -51.85
N ARG A 56 -36.94 25.94 -51.75
CA ARG A 56 -38.07 24.94 -51.84
C ARG A 56 -37.79 23.63 -51.02
N LYS A 57 -38.75 23.06 -50.24
CA LYS A 57 -39.71 21.91 -50.46
C LYS A 57 -39.12 20.45 -50.51
N PHE A 58 -39.77 19.35 -50.07
CA PHE A 58 -40.87 18.97 -49.11
C PHE A 58 -41.08 17.40 -49.12
N SER A 59 -41.93 16.83 -48.23
CA SER A 59 -42.63 15.48 -48.31
C SER A 59 -41.97 14.22 -47.67
N LEU A 60 -42.66 13.15 -47.20
CA LEU A 60 -43.84 12.96 -46.29
C LEU A 60 -44.02 11.44 -45.94
N ASP A 61 -44.99 11.12 -45.06
CA ASP A 61 -45.56 9.81 -44.64
C ASP A 61 -44.71 8.85 -43.75
N GLU A 62 -45.29 7.90 -43.00
CA GLU A 62 -46.40 7.89 -42.01
C GLU A 62 -46.52 6.45 -41.43
N THR A 63 -47.13 6.32 -40.24
CA THR A 63 -47.26 5.10 -39.39
C THR A 63 -45.93 4.60 -38.78
N GLU A 64 -45.88 3.89 -37.65
CA GLU A 64 -46.93 3.50 -36.68
C GLU A 64 -46.37 3.51 -35.22
N ARG A 65 -47.09 2.97 -34.21
CA ARG A 65 -46.64 2.87 -32.81
C ARG A 65 -47.33 1.75 -32.03
N THR A 66 -46.54 0.84 -31.45
CA THR A 66 -46.98 -0.01 -30.32
C THR A 66 -46.94 0.75 -28.98
N PRO A 67 -47.96 0.62 -28.09
CA PRO A 67 -48.04 1.41 -26.87
C PRO A 67 -47.18 0.84 -25.72
N LYS A 68 -46.48 1.72 -24.98
CA LYS A 68 -45.96 1.38 -23.65
C LYS A 68 -47.02 1.63 -22.59
N LEU A 69 -47.20 0.68 -21.67
CA LEU A 69 -48.07 0.83 -20.49
C LEU A 69 -47.45 1.81 -19.48
N PHE A 70 -48.29 2.36 -18.60
CA PHE A 70 -47.99 3.40 -17.60
C PHE A 70 -47.83 4.83 -18.14
N ASP A 71 -48.98 5.42 -18.51
CA ASP A 71 -49.18 6.86 -18.44
C ASP A 71 -50.55 7.15 -17.80
N ARG A 72 -50.61 7.07 -16.46
CA ARG A 72 -51.77 7.37 -15.62
C ARG A 72 -51.40 7.39 -14.14
N PHE A 73 -50.91 8.54 -13.66
CA PHE A 73 -51.12 9.05 -12.29
C PHE A 73 -50.44 10.42 -12.10
N TYR A 74 -50.84 11.45 -12.86
CA TYR A 74 -50.70 12.85 -12.40
C TYR A 74 -51.79 13.76 -12.98
N GLY A 75 -52.36 14.56 -12.09
CA GLY A 75 -53.48 15.47 -12.30
C GLY A 75 -54.27 15.57 -10.98
N SER A 76 -54.51 16.73 -10.39
CA SER A 76 -54.21 18.11 -10.82
C SER A 76 -54.25 19.03 -9.60
N SER A 77 -53.44 20.11 -9.56
CA SER A 77 -53.82 21.46 -9.08
C SER A 77 -52.61 22.42 -9.16
N SER A 78 -52.88 23.71 -9.33
CA SER A 78 -51.91 24.78 -9.60
C SER A 78 -51.66 25.73 -8.41
N SER A 79 -50.54 26.46 -8.51
CA SER A 79 -50.18 27.72 -7.84
C SER A 79 -50.02 27.67 -6.30
N ASP A 80 -49.16 28.46 -5.64
CA ASP A 80 -48.53 29.76 -5.99
C ASP A 80 -47.00 29.78 -5.77
N ASP A 81 -46.37 30.93 -6.01
CA ASP A 81 -44.92 31.20 -6.03
C ASP A 81 -44.24 31.35 -4.63
N GLU A 82 -42.92 31.58 -4.71
CA GLU A 82 -41.96 32.08 -3.69
C GLU A 82 -40.98 31.08 -3.01
N GLU A 83 -39.70 31.43 -3.13
CA GLU A 83 -38.46 31.00 -2.45
C GLU A 83 -38.37 29.61 -1.76
N PHE A 84 -37.47 28.74 -2.24
CA PHE A 84 -36.14 28.52 -1.61
C PHE A 84 -35.22 27.57 -2.44
N SER A 85 -33.96 27.48 -2.01
CA SER A 85 -32.77 27.04 -2.75
C SER A 85 -32.54 25.52 -2.93
N SER A 86 -31.61 25.21 -3.86
CA SER A 86 -30.69 24.05 -3.86
C SER A 86 -31.28 22.62 -3.89
N GLY A 87 -31.42 22.04 -5.09
CA GLY A 87 -31.94 20.68 -5.29
C GLY A 87 -31.36 19.84 -6.43
N SER A 88 -30.22 20.22 -7.03
CA SER A 88 -29.69 19.55 -8.25
C SER A 88 -29.20 18.10 -8.02
N GLY A 89 -28.46 17.85 -6.93
CA GLY A 89 -27.78 16.56 -6.72
C GLY A 89 -28.71 15.36 -6.54
N LYS A 90 -29.80 15.49 -5.77
CA LYS A 90 -30.70 14.36 -5.46
C LYS A 90 -31.43 13.82 -6.70
N ASN A 91 -31.86 14.70 -7.61
CA ASN A 91 -32.54 14.28 -8.84
C ASN A 91 -31.59 13.55 -9.81
N CYS A 92 -30.31 13.89 -9.83
CA CYS A 92 -29.31 13.18 -10.63
C CYS A 92 -29.09 11.73 -10.13
N VAL A 93 -28.97 11.54 -8.81
CA VAL A 93 -28.77 10.20 -8.21
C VAL A 93 -29.99 9.30 -8.42
N VAL A 94 -31.22 9.83 -8.25
CA VAL A 94 -32.45 9.07 -8.51
C VAL A 94 -32.55 8.64 -9.97
N ARG A 95 -32.17 9.51 -10.92
CA ARG A 95 -32.15 9.19 -12.36
C ARG A 95 -31.14 8.08 -12.66
N LYS A 96 -29.89 8.19 -12.18
CA LYS A 96 -28.87 7.14 -12.31
C LYS A 96 -29.31 5.80 -11.72
N ARG A 97 -29.95 5.78 -10.54
CA ARG A 97 -30.51 4.55 -9.94
C ARG A 97 -31.59 3.91 -10.82
N LEU A 98 -32.46 4.71 -11.43
CA LEU A 98 -33.49 4.23 -12.35
C LEU A 98 -32.86 3.67 -13.63
N ASP A 99 -31.89 4.35 -14.22
CA ASP A 99 -31.18 3.92 -15.42
C ASP A 99 -30.44 2.58 -15.18
N ASN A 100 -29.76 2.43 -14.03
CA ASN A 100 -29.09 1.17 -13.65
C ASN A 100 -30.10 0.03 -13.44
N MET A 101 -31.27 0.31 -12.84
CA MET A 101 -32.34 -0.69 -12.68
C MET A 101 -32.94 -1.11 -14.02
N ILE A 102 -33.13 -0.17 -14.97
CA ILE A 102 -33.62 -0.47 -16.32
C ILE A 102 -32.59 -1.34 -17.07
N GLN A 103 -31.30 -0.99 -17.06
CA GLN A 103 -30.25 -1.81 -17.66
C GLN A 103 -30.19 -3.23 -17.08
N PHE A 104 -30.38 -3.38 -15.75
CA PHE A 104 -30.46 -4.69 -15.11
C PHE A 104 -31.67 -5.51 -15.57
N LEU A 105 -32.84 -4.88 -15.69
CA LEU A 105 -34.07 -5.53 -16.14
C LEU A 105 -34.00 -5.93 -17.62
N ASP A 106 -33.56 -5.02 -18.49
CA ASP A 106 -33.36 -5.30 -19.93
C ASP A 106 -32.37 -6.46 -20.13
N ARG A 107 -31.29 -6.53 -19.32
CA ARG A 107 -30.34 -7.65 -19.33
C ARG A 107 -30.99 -8.97 -18.92
N LYS A 108 -31.82 -8.99 -17.87
CA LYS A 108 -32.49 -10.21 -17.42
C LYS A 108 -33.52 -10.72 -18.45
N ILE A 109 -34.22 -9.80 -19.11
CA ILE A 109 -35.17 -10.12 -20.19
C ILE A 109 -34.41 -10.63 -21.43
N SER A 110 -33.31 -9.97 -21.79
CA SER A 110 -32.45 -10.38 -22.93
C SER A 110 -31.86 -11.79 -22.76
N SER A 111 -31.51 -12.20 -21.53
CA SER A 111 -31.00 -13.56 -21.29
C SER A 111 -32.08 -14.64 -21.38
N GLU A 112 -33.36 -14.30 -21.18
CA GLU A 112 -34.50 -15.22 -21.32
C GLU A 112 -35.03 -15.31 -22.77
N THR A 113 -34.72 -14.33 -23.65
CA THR A 113 -35.24 -14.27 -25.04
C THR A 113 -34.25 -14.68 -26.14
N SER A 114 -33.06 -15.18 -25.80
CA SER A 114 -31.98 -15.55 -26.76
C SER A 114 -32.25 -16.79 -27.64
N SER A 115 -33.53 -17.13 -27.90
CA SER A 115 -33.94 -18.27 -28.72
C SER A 115 -34.62 -17.93 -30.05
N ASN A 116 -34.99 -16.66 -30.34
CA ASN A 116 -35.51 -16.26 -31.66
C ASN A 116 -35.51 -14.73 -31.91
N SER A 117 -34.46 -14.20 -32.56
CA SER A 117 -34.56 -12.96 -33.37
C SER A 117 -33.38 -12.84 -34.35
N ASN A 118 -33.69 -12.77 -35.65
CA ASN A 118 -32.70 -12.54 -36.71
C ASN A 118 -32.28 -11.07 -36.74
N ASP A 119 -31.14 -10.72 -36.14
CA ASP A 119 -30.52 -9.41 -36.34
C ASP A 119 -29.11 -9.53 -36.93
N LYS A 120 -28.89 -8.86 -38.07
CA LYS A 120 -27.70 -9.04 -38.91
C LYS A 120 -26.62 -8.02 -38.54
N GLY A 121 -25.78 -8.34 -37.56
CA GLY A 121 -24.63 -7.50 -37.23
C GLY A 121 -23.69 -7.95 -36.11
N GLN A 122 -24.09 -8.89 -35.25
CA GLN A 122 -23.21 -9.39 -34.19
C GLN A 122 -22.32 -10.54 -34.69
N PHE A 123 -21.01 -10.44 -34.40
CA PHE A 123 -20.05 -11.52 -34.64
C PHE A 123 -20.46 -12.74 -33.81
N GLN A 124 -20.82 -13.85 -34.46
CA GLN A 124 -21.12 -15.11 -33.77
C GLN A 124 -19.84 -15.64 -33.09
N CYS A 125 -19.95 -15.98 -31.81
CA CYS A 125 -18.87 -16.63 -31.08
C CYS A 125 -18.60 -18.01 -31.68
N LEU A 126 -17.33 -18.40 -31.77
CA LEU A 126 -16.94 -19.72 -32.24
C LEU A 126 -17.26 -20.79 -31.18
N PRO A 127 -17.59 -22.02 -31.59
CA PRO A 127 -17.75 -23.13 -30.66
C PRO A 127 -16.43 -23.42 -29.93
N GLU A 128 -16.53 -23.90 -28.69
CA GLU A 128 -15.41 -24.09 -27.77
C GLU A 128 -15.38 -25.53 -27.25
N PHE A 129 -14.18 -26.13 -27.23
CA PHE A 129 -13.90 -27.39 -26.53
C PHE A 129 -13.53 -27.09 -25.06
N ILE A 130 -13.95 -27.91 -24.10
CA ILE A 130 -13.80 -27.67 -22.66
C ILE A 130 -13.16 -28.89 -21.97
N GLY A 131 -12.02 -28.70 -21.29
CA GLY A 131 -11.35 -29.74 -20.52
C GLY A 131 -12.09 -30.13 -19.23
N LYS A 132 -12.06 -31.41 -18.84
CA LYS A 132 -12.73 -31.88 -17.61
C LYS A 132 -11.99 -31.42 -16.34
N GLY A 133 -12.69 -31.35 -15.20
CA GLY A 133 -12.08 -31.16 -13.86
C GLY A 133 -12.04 -29.73 -13.29
N GLY A 134 -12.44 -28.70 -14.04
CA GLY A 134 -12.30 -27.28 -13.67
C GLY A 134 -12.92 -26.78 -12.35
N GLY A 135 -13.82 -27.56 -11.73
CA GLY A 135 -14.44 -27.21 -10.45
C GLY A 135 -13.72 -27.73 -9.20
N THR A 136 -12.55 -28.36 -9.36
CA THR A 136 -11.92 -29.17 -8.30
C THR A 136 -10.48 -28.76 -7.98
N GLY A 137 -10.08 -28.94 -6.71
CA GLY A 137 -8.72 -28.66 -6.22
C GLY A 137 -8.24 -27.24 -6.55
N ILE A 138 -6.98 -27.14 -6.98
CA ILE A 138 -6.31 -25.89 -7.37
C ILE A 138 -6.87 -25.25 -8.66
N PHE A 139 -7.75 -25.92 -9.41
CA PHE A 139 -8.35 -25.39 -10.64
C PHE A 139 -9.67 -24.65 -10.38
N LYS A 140 -10.31 -24.93 -9.23
CA LYS A 140 -11.53 -24.26 -8.78
C LYS A 140 -11.29 -22.75 -8.74
N LEU A 141 -12.18 -21.99 -9.37
CA LEU A 141 -12.17 -20.54 -9.32
C LEU A 141 -12.29 -20.02 -7.87
N PRO A 142 -11.60 -18.92 -7.52
CA PRO A 142 -11.73 -18.29 -6.22
C PRO A 142 -13.13 -17.69 -6.08
N VAL A 143 -13.63 -17.56 -4.86
CA VAL A 143 -14.93 -16.91 -4.64
C VAL A 143 -14.80 -15.42 -4.98
N ARG A 144 -15.68 -14.96 -5.87
CA ARG A 144 -15.88 -13.56 -6.23
C ARG A 144 -17.30 -13.15 -5.85
N GLY A 145 -17.57 -11.85 -5.88
CA GLY A 145 -18.85 -11.26 -5.53
C GLY A 145 -18.73 -9.82 -5.07
N ALA A 146 -19.86 -9.13 -4.99
CA ALA A 146 -19.95 -7.77 -4.43
C ALA A 146 -19.34 -7.66 -3.02
N VAL A 147 -19.48 -8.71 -2.22
CA VAL A 147 -18.91 -8.79 -0.88
C VAL A 147 -18.45 -10.21 -0.61
N HIS A 148 -17.19 -10.37 -0.20
CA HIS A 148 -16.58 -11.68 0.01
C HIS A 148 -17.21 -12.37 1.25
N PRO A 149 -17.54 -13.68 1.20
CA PRO A 149 -18.29 -14.34 2.27
C PRO A 149 -17.56 -14.35 3.62
N ASP A 150 -16.23 -14.47 3.61
CA ASP A 150 -15.43 -14.54 4.85
C ASP A 150 -14.76 -13.20 5.21
N ARG A 151 -15.20 -12.09 4.62
CA ARG A 151 -14.62 -10.76 4.84
C ARG A 151 -15.67 -9.76 5.34
N PRO A 152 -15.40 -8.98 6.39
CA PRO A 152 -16.23 -7.82 6.71
C PRO A 152 -16.33 -6.84 5.53
N PRO A 153 -17.45 -6.13 5.35
CA PRO A 153 -17.54 -5.06 4.36
C PRO A 153 -16.52 -3.95 4.62
N SER A 154 -15.83 -3.49 3.57
CA SER A 154 -14.91 -2.35 3.63
C SER A 154 -15.54 -1.08 3.07
N LEU A 155 -15.07 0.05 3.59
CA LEU A 155 -15.25 1.37 3.03
C LEU A 155 -13.99 1.74 2.23
N ASP A 156 -14.01 1.60 0.91
CA ASP A 156 -12.85 1.85 0.05
C ASP A 156 -12.66 3.37 -0.17
N LEU A 157 -11.94 4.04 0.75
CA LEU A 157 -11.71 5.50 0.69
C LEU A 157 -10.98 5.92 -0.59
N ARG A 158 -9.90 5.22 -0.92
CA ARG A 158 -9.13 5.38 -2.15
C ARG A 158 -9.00 4.01 -2.80
N PRO A 159 -9.81 3.69 -3.83
CA PRO A 159 -9.65 2.44 -4.53
C PRO A 159 -8.35 2.42 -5.33
N HIS A 160 -7.96 1.23 -5.72
CA HIS A 160 -6.88 0.93 -6.65
C HIS A 160 -7.58 0.48 -7.95
N PRO A 161 -7.17 0.87 -9.18
CA PRO A 161 -5.82 1.24 -9.62
C PRO A 161 -5.37 2.65 -9.28
N LEU A 162 -4.04 2.81 -9.22
CA LEU A 162 -3.43 4.12 -9.41
C LEU A 162 -3.55 4.50 -10.90
N ARG A 163 -4.13 5.67 -11.19
CA ARG A 163 -4.21 6.22 -12.55
C ARG A 163 -2.81 6.65 -13.01
N GLU A 164 -2.58 6.70 -14.32
CA GLU A 164 -1.27 7.05 -14.93
C GLU A 164 -0.68 8.37 -14.38
N ARG A 165 -1.53 9.37 -14.09
CA ARG A 165 -1.15 10.66 -13.45
C ARG A 165 -0.62 10.54 -12.00
N GLN A 166 -0.76 9.37 -11.36
CA GLN A 166 -0.37 9.06 -9.99
C GLN A 166 0.86 8.15 -9.92
N ILE A 167 1.45 7.73 -11.04
CA ILE A 167 2.73 7.00 -11.06
C ILE A 167 3.80 7.89 -10.40
N GLY A 168 4.42 7.40 -9.33
CA GLY A 168 5.35 8.19 -8.51
C GLY A 168 4.70 9.11 -7.46
N ARG A 169 3.38 9.04 -7.26
CA ARG A 169 2.64 9.70 -6.16
C ARG A 169 2.09 8.67 -5.16
N PHE A 170 2.92 7.72 -4.79
CA PHE A 170 2.57 6.68 -3.81
C PHE A 170 2.38 7.30 -2.41
N LEU A 171 1.44 6.76 -1.66
CA LEU A 171 1.31 7.05 -0.22
C LEU A 171 2.31 6.19 0.56
N ARG A 172 2.76 6.70 1.70
CA ARG A 172 3.75 6.06 2.57
C ARG A 172 3.23 5.72 3.95
N ASN A 173 2.37 6.57 4.50
CA ASN A 173 1.78 6.44 5.83
C ASN A 173 0.40 7.09 5.87
N VAL A 174 -0.36 6.80 6.92
CA VAL A 174 -1.68 7.35 7.24
C VAL A 174 -1.81 7.69 8.72
N LEU A 175 -2.45 8.82 9.01
CA LEU A 175 -2.73 9.27 10.37
C LEU A 175 -4.15 9.84 10.44
N CYS A 176 -5.03 9.17 11.17
CA CYS A 176 -6.28 9.77 11.64
C CYS A 176 -6.00 10.65 12.87
N ILE A 177 -6.73 11.75 12.98
CA ILE A 177 -6.71 12.60 14.17
C ILE A 177 -7.65 12.07 15.27
N ASP A 178 -7.34 12.36 16.53
CA ASP A 178 -8.01 11.85 17.74
C ASP A 178 -9.53 12.10 17.75
N ASP A 179 -10.01 13.21 17.17
CA ASP A 179 -11.44 13.52 17.05
C ASP A 179 -12.18 12.71 15.95
N GLY A 180 -11.42 11.95 15.16
CA GLY A 180 -11.89 11.10 14.08
C GLY A 180 -12.40 11.84 12.84
N SER A 181 -12.18 13.15 12.69
CA SER A 181 -12.75 13.94 11.59
C SER A 181 -11.91 14.03 10.33
N GLN A 182 -10.60 13.79 10.41
CA GLN A 182 -9.70 13.86 9.26
C GLN A 182 -8.81 12.61 9.20
N LEU A 183 -8.50 12.19 7.97
CA LEU A 183 -7.44 11.22 7.67
C LEU A 183 -6.37 11.94 6.85
N TRP A 184 -5.15 12.01 7.39
CA TRP A 184 -3.97 12.54 6.73
C TRP A 184 -3.14 11.39 6.14
N ALA A 185 -2.46 11.61 5.02
CA ALA A 185 -1.53 10.64 4.45
C ALA A 185 -0.28 11.32 3.87
N GLY A 186 0.89 10.82 4.25
CA GLY A 186 2.17 11.19 3.63
C GLY A 186 2.34 10.51 2.28
N SER A 187 3.00 11.19 1.34
CA SER A 187 3.26 10.72 -0.01
C SER A 187 4.67 11.08 -0.49
N GLU A 188 5.08 10.49 -1.61
CA GLU A 188 6.30 10.84 -2.36
C GLU A 188 6.41 12.32 -2.77
N CYS A 189 5.33 13.10 -2.68
CA CYS A 189 5.26 14.46 -3.17
C CYS A 189 4.66 15.45 -2.17
N GLY A 190 4.47 15.07 -0.91
CA GLY A 190 3.85 15.89 0.12
C GLY A 190 2.74 15.17 0.87
N VAL A 191 1.70 15.89 1.28
CA VAL A 191 0.67 15.39 2.21
C VAL A 191 -0.72 15.55 1.59
N ARG A 192 -1.60 14.57 1.83
CA ARG A 192 -3.03 14.62 1.48
C ARG A 192 -3.89 14.53 2.74
N VAL A 193 -5.08 15.12 2.70
CA VAL A 193 -6.10 14.99 3.76
C VAL A 193 -7.48 14.70 3.19
N TRP A 194 -8.21 13.80 3.84
CA TRP A 194 -9.63 13.48 3.59
C TRP A 194 -10.47 13.92 4.79
N ASN A 195 -11.63 14.54 4.55
CA ASN A 195 -12.60 14.86 5.61
C ASN A 195 -13.56 13.68 5.83
N LEU A 196 -13.45 13.04 7.00
CA LEU A 196 -14.23 11.87 7.36
C LEU A 196 -15.66 12.20 7.86
N LYS A 197 -15.93 13.45 8.28
CA LYS A 197 -17.24 13.87 8.79
C LYS A 197 -18.22 14.23 7.68
N SER A 198 -17.80 15.00 6.67
CA SER A 198 -18.67 15.42 5.56
C SER A 198 -18.51 14.56 4.31
N ASP A 199 -17.27 14.30 3.88
CA ASP A 199 -17.00 13.89 2.49
C ASP A 199 -16.83 12.36 2.35
N MET A 200 -16.80 11.61 3.46
CA MET A 200 -16.47 10.17 3.52
C MET A 200 -17.35 9.26 2.66
N TYR A 201 -18.63 9.62 2.49
CA TYR A 201 -19.58 8.89 1.64
C TYR A 201 -19.96 9.68 0.38
N GLU A 202 -19.37 10.85 0.13
CA GLU A 202 -19.67 11.68 -1.03
C GLU A 202 -18.84 11.26 -2.26
N VAL A 203 -19.25 11.75 -3.43
CA VAL A 203 -18.58 11.54 -4.71
C VAL A 203 -17.89 12.84 -5.10
N ALA A 204 -16.64 12.76 -5.55
CA ALA A 204 -15.90 13.92 -6.05
C ALA A 204 -16.63 14.57 -7.23
N GLN A 205 -16.79 15.90 -7.17
CA GLN A 205 -17.40 16.68 -8.25
C GLN A 205 -16.35 17.07 -9.29
N GLU A 206 -16.40 16.38 -10.43
CA GLU A 206 -15.74 16.68 -11.71
C GLU A 206 -14.19 16.68 -11.76
N GLU A 207 -13.67 16.15 -12.87
CA GLU A 207 -12.25 15.98 -13.27
C GLU A 207 -11.25 15.26 -12.35
N GLU A 208 -11.46 15.17 -11.03
CA GLU A 208 -10.59 14.41 -10.12
C GLU A 208 -11.09 12.98 -9.84
N GLU A 209 -10.12 12.04 -9.73
CA GLU A 209 -10.22 10.64 -9.29
C GLU A 209 -11.64 10.03 -9.16
N GLU A 210 -12.31 9.79 -10.30
CA GLU A 210 -13.73 9.35 -10.50
C GLU A 210 -14.30 8.23 -9.60
N ASP A 211 -13.46 7.53 -8.83
CA ASP A 211 -13.85 6.43 -7.93
C ASP A 211 -13.44 6.67 -6.45
N ALA A 212 -12.65 7.72 -6.14
CA ALA A 212 -12.07 8.01 -4.82
C ALA A 212 -12.87 9.06 -4.01
N ALA A 213 -12.64 9.12 -2.69
CA ALA A 213 -13.17 10.20 -1.86
C ALA A 213 -12.45 11.54 -2.15
N PRO A 214 -13.16 12.69 -2.06
CA PRO A 214 -12.55 14.02 -2.11
C PRO A 214 -11.38 14.16 -1.13
N CYS A 215 -10.28 14.76 -1.59
CA CYS A 215 -9.11 15.03 -0.76
C CYS A 215 -8.45 16.36 -1.15
N LEU A 216 -7.70 16.94 -0.23
CA LEU A 216 -6.86 18.12 -0.49
C LEU A 216 -5.41 17.68 -0.50
N GLU A 217 -4.62 18.18 -1.45
CA GLU A 217 -3.19 17.89 -1.58
C GLU A 217 -2.35 19.14 -1.26
N SER A 218 -1.18 18.95 -0.64
CA SER A 218 -0.22 20.02 -0.40
C SER A 218 0.47 20.47 -1.69
N VAL A 219 1.20 21.58 -1.63
CA VAL A 219 2.22 21.89 -2.64
C VAL A 219 3.25 20.75 -2.70
N ARG A 220 3.85 20.53 -3.87
CA ARG A 220 4.83 19.46 -4.08
C ARG A 220 6.09 19.68 -3.23
N ILE A 221 6.37 18.77 -2.33
CA ILE A 221 7.53 18.80 -1.41
C ILE A 221 8.25 17.44 -1.36
N SER A 222 9.33 17.36 -0.57
CA SER A 222 10.11 16.14 -0.33
C SER A 222 9.24 15.01 0.27
N PRO A 223 9.49 13.72 -0.06
CA PRO A 223 8.70 12.60 0.45
C PRO A 223 8.48 12.64 1.96
N THR A 224 7.23 12.51 2.37
CA THR A 224 6.82 12.43 3.78
C THR A 224 7.00 11.00 4.29
N LEU A 225 7.79 10.82 5.33
CA LEU A 225 8.19 9.51 5.86
C LEU A 225 7.45 9.14 7.16
N CYS A 226 7.13 10.13 8.00
CA CYS A 226 6.34 9.94 9.21
C CYS A 226 5.41 11.15 9.48
N LEU A 227 4.34 10.92 10.25
CA LEU A 227 3.34 11.92 10.68
C LEU A 227 3.09 11.79 12.19
N VAL A 228 2.84 12.90 12.88
CA VAL A 228 2.47 12.95 14.31
C VAL A 228 1.38 14.00 14.53
N GLU A 229 0.41 13.66 15.37
CA GLU A 229 -0.65 14.58 15.80
C GLU A 229 -0.24 15.41 17.03
N ASP A 230 -0.63 16.68 17.03
CA ASP A 230 -0.68 17.56 18.19
C ASP A 230 -2.09 18.16 18.29
N ALA A 231 -3.00 17.43 18.94
CA ALA A 231 -4.41 17.79 19.06
C ALA A 231 -4.63 19.01 19.96
N GLY A 232 -3.71 19.27 20.90
CA GLY A 232 -3.75 20.43 21.79
C GLY A 232 -3.57 21.75 21.04
N ASN A 233 -2.59 21.80 20.13
CA ASN A 233 -2.38 22.95 19.24
C ASN A 233 -3.18 22.89 17.92
N ARG A 234 -3.87 21.78 17.64
CA ARG A 234 -4.52 21.46 16.36
C ARG A 234 -3.56 21.50 15.16
N LEU A 235 -2.40 20.86 15.34
CA LEU A 235 -1.31 20.78 14.35
C LEU A 235 -0.99 19.34 13.98
N ILE A 236 -0.58 19.12 12.74
CA ILE A 236 0.08 17.89 12.28
C ILE A 236 1.54 18.21 12.01
N TRP A 237 2.43 17.38 12.54
CA TRP A 237 3.87 17.43 12.27
C TRP A 237 4.23 16.33 11.28
N SER A 238 5.08 16.63 10.30
CA SER A 238 5.54 15.67 9.30
C SER A 238 7.06 15.65 9.16
N GLY A 239 7.64 14.45 9.16
CA GLY A 239 9.06 14.21 8.95
C GLY A 239 9.34 13.79 7.50
N HIS A 240 10.43 14.27 6.93
CA HIS A 240 10.70 14.14 5.49
C HIS A 240 12.08 13.60 5.14
N LYS A 241 12.18 13.10 3.91
CA LYS A 241 13.43 12.60 3.30
C LYS A 241 14.52 13.67 3.16
N ASP A 242 14.18 14.95 3.17
CA ASP A 242 15.15 16.07 3.16
C ASP A 242 15.67 16.46 4.56
N GLY A 243 15.36 15.68 5.60
CA GLY A 243 15.79 15.95 6.98
C GLY A 243 15.04 17.09 7.66
N ARG A 244 13.99 17.62 7.03
CA ARG A 244 13.15 18.68 7.61
C ARG A 244 11.95 18.11 8.34
N ILE A 245 11.54 18.86 9.36
CA ILE A 245 10.20 18.74 9.94
C ILE A 245 9.35 19.89 9.39
N ARG A 246 8.07 19.62 9.15
CA ARG A 246 7.07 20.58 8.67
C ARG A 246 5.82 20.51 9.53
N CYS A 247 5.10 21.62 9.60
CA CYS A 247 3.91 21.80 10.42
C CYS A 247 2.71 22.19 9.54
N TRP A 248 1.56 21.56 9.78
CA TRP A 248 0.30 21.78 9.08
C TRP A 248 -0.80 22.09 10.08
N LYS A 249 -1.72 23.01 9.76
CA LYS A 249 -2.89 23.30 10.60
C LYS A 249 -4.04 22.35 10.27
N MET A 250 -4.69 21.78 11.28
CA MET A 250 -5.95 21.04 11.11
C MET A 250 -7.11 21.97 10.74
N ASP A 251 -7.15 23.14 11.40
CA ASP A 251 -8.14 24.20 11.18
C ASP A 251 -7.76 25.07 9.97
N SER A 252 -7.86 24.46 8.79
CA SER A 252 -8.17 25.26 7.60
C SER A 252 -9.69 25.27 7.48
N GLU A 253 -10.33 26.29 8.06
CA GLU A 253 -11.74 26.61 7.75
C GLU A 253 -11.85 26.91 6.25
N ILE A 254 -12.14 25.88 5.47
CA ILE A 254 -12.57 26.03 4.08
C ILE A 254 -14.00 26.53 4.18
N SER A 255 -14.13 27.85 4.32
CA SER A 255 -15.42 28.51 4.30
C SER A 255 -16.18 28.01 3.05
N SER A 256 -17.48 27.78 3.19
CA SER A 256 -18.33 27.30 2.09
C SER A 256 -18.30 28.17 0.83
N ARG A 257 -17.73 29.37 0.94
CA ARG A 257 -17.49 30.35 -0.12
C ARG A 257 -16.22 30.07 -0.96
N GLU A 258 -15.20 29.40 -0.42
CA GLU A 258 -13.99 29.01 -1.16
C GLU A 258 -14.15 27.67 -1.91
N LYS A 259 -15.13 26.82 -1.54
CA LYS A 259 -15.50 25.64 -2.35
C LYS A 259 -15.92 26.01 -3.80
N PHE A 260 -16.27 27.27 -4.07
CA PHE A 260 -16.61 27.78 -5.41
C PHE A 260 -15.40 28.19 -6.28
N CYS A 261 -14.20 28.33 -5.70
CA CYS A 261 -12.98 28.74 -6.40
C CYS A 261 -11.84 27.77 -6.05
N GLY A 262 -11.85 26.58 -6.67
CA GLY A 262 -10.89 25.51 -6.35
C GLY A 262 -9.42 25.95 -6.43
N ARG A 263 -8.58 25.31 -5.59
CA ARG A 263 -7.11 25.46 -5.43
C ARG A 263 -6.59 26.52 -4.44
N ALA A 264 -7.05 26.45 -3.18
CA ALA A 264 -6.17 26.80 -2.06
C ALA A 264 -5.44 25.52 -1.59
N PRO A 265 -4.15 25.30 -1.93
CA PRO A 265 -3.41 24.13 -1.43
C PRO A 265 -3.17 24.23 0.08
N LEU A 266 -3.01 23.08 0.75
CA LEU A 266 -2.66 23.01 2.18
C LEU A 266 -1.41 23.88 2.45
N LYS A 267 -1.54 24.85 3.36
CA LYS A 267 -0.49 25.81 3.69
C LYS A 267 0.40 25.28 4.81
N GLU A 268 1.70 25.23 4.55
CA GLU A 268 2.72 25.00 5.57
C GLU A 268 2.71 26.16 6.60
N ALA A 269 2.67 25.81 7.89
CA ALA A 269 2.71 26.76 8.99
C ALA A 269 4.16 27.13 9.36
N LEU A 270 5.01 26.11 9.52
CA LEU A 270 6.40 26.22 9.97
C LEU A 270 7.22 25.06 9.37
N SER A 271 8.49 25.32 9.04
CA SER A 271 9.47 24.27 8.68
C SER A 271 10.88 24.68 9.09
N TRP A 272 11.68 23.71 9.54
CA TRP A 272 13.09 23.89 9.90
C TRP A 272 13.90 22.64 9.56
N GLN A 273 15.23 22.77 9.56
CA GLN A 273 16.13 21.65 9.33
C GLN A 273 16.36 20.89 10.64
N ALA A 274 15.69 19.75 10.81
CA ALA A 274 15.81 18.94 12.03
C ALA A 274 17.10 18.10 12.03
N HIS A 275 17.35 17.39 10.93
CA HIS A 275 18.43 16.42 10.75
C HIS A 275 19.21 16.66 9.45
N ARG A 276 20.42 16.09 9.36
CA ARG A 276 21.20 16.06 8.10
C ARG A 276 20.79 14.91 7.18
N GLY A 277 20.35 13.80 7.76
CA GLY A 277 19.77 12.65 7.05
C GLY A 277 18.24 12.64 7.13
N GLN A 278 17.64 11.56 6.66
CA GLN A 278 16.18 11.39 6.60
C GLN A 278 15.55 11.38 8.00
N VAL A 279 14.41 12.06 8.19
CA VAL A 279 13.60 11.92 9.42
C VAL A 279 12.73 10.67 9.27
N LEU A 280 13.04 9.61 10.02
CA LEU A 280 12.42 8.30 9.85
C LEU A 280 11.25 8.09 10.81
N SER A 281 11.36 8.61 12.03
CA SER A 281 10.35 8.46 13.08
C SER A 281 10.23 9.72 13.92
N MET A 282 9.03 9.96 14.46
CA MET A 282 8.70 11.11 15.29
C MET A 282 7.64 10.70 16.32
N ILE A 283 7.65 11.31 17.50
CA ILE A 283 6.59 11.20 18.52
C ILE A 283 6.43 12.51 19.31
N MET A 284 5.26 12.69 19.92
CA MET A 284 5.05 13.64 21.02
C MET A 284 5.08 12.88 22.35
N THR A 285 5.53 13.52 23.43
CA THR A 285 5.64 12.89 24.77
C THR A 285 4.57 13.39 25.75
N SER A 286 4.48 12.76 26.93
CA SER A 286 3.67 13.19 28.09
C SER A 286 4.07 14.54 28.70
N TYR A 287 5.05 15.26 28.15
CA TYR A 287 5.41 16.61 28.59
C TYR A 287 5.28 17.66 27.48
N GLY A 288 4.89 17.24 26.27
CA GLY A 288 4.79 18.11 25.09
C GLY A 288 6.12 18.29 24.33
N ASP A 289 7.17 17.57 24.71
CA ASP A 289 8.44 17.54 23.97
C ASP A 289 8.27 16.68 22.70
N LEU A 290 8.65 17.23 21.54
CA LEU A 290 8.66 16.55 20.24
C LEU A 290 10.00 15.84 20.04
N TRP A 291 10.00 14.51 19.88
CA TRP A 291 11.21 13.75 19.59
C TRP A 291 11.21 13.30 18.13
N SER A 292 12.39 13.24 17.52
CA SER A 292 12.56 12.64 16.19
C SER A 292 13.85 11.83 16.07
N GLY A 293 13.73 10.69 15.39
CA GLY A 293 14.82 9.78 15.04
C GLY A 293 15.18 9.88 13.56
N SER A 294 16.49 9.86 13.26
CA SER A 294 17.01 9.89 11.90
C SER A 294 17.71 8.61 11.46
N GLU A 295 17.96 8.55 10.15
CA GLU A 295 19.02 7.72 9.56
C GLU A 295 20.36 7.94 10.29
N GLY A 296 21.11 6.87 10.57
CA GLY A 296 22.39 6.94 11.27
C GLY A 296 22.34 7.23 12.78
N GLY A 297 21.19 7.02 13.43
CA GLY A 297 21.09 6.92 14.89
C GLY A 297 21.05 8.24 15.66
N SER A 298 20.77 9.39 15.03
CA SER A 298 20.57 10.64 15.77
C SER A 298 19.14 10.71 16.32
N ILE A 299 19.02 11.05 17.60
CA ILE A 299 17.75 11.37 18.26
C ILE A 299 17.85 12.80 18.77
N LYS A 300 16.88 13.64 18.39
CA LYS A 300 16.78 15.03 18.82
C LYS A 300 15.43 15.30 19.46
N ILE A 301 15.43 16.14 20.48
CA ILE A 301 14.24 16.58 21.22
C ILE A 301 14.07 18.09 21.04
N TRP A 302 12.86 18.53 20.73
CA TRP A 302 12.45 19.94 20.83
C TRP A 302 11.55 20.10 22.06
N PRO A 303 11.97 20.87 23.08
CA PRO A 303 11.17 21.11 24.27
C PRO A 303 9.86 21.84 23.94
N TRP A 304 8.78 21.52 24.65
CA TRP A 304 7.48 22.19 24.51
C TRP A 304 7.63 23.72 24.49
N GLU A 305 8.40 24.27 25.43
CA GLU A 305 8.54 25.71 25.63
C GLU A 305 9.21 26.41 24.44
N GLY A 306 10.02 25.70 23.65
CA GLY A 306 10.60 26.19 22.40
C GLY A 306 9.63 26.11 21.22
N ILE A 307 8.79 25.07 21.19
CA ILE A 307 7.73 24.88 20.19
C ILE A 307 6.65 25.95 20.36
N GLU A 308 6.12 26.12 21.58
CA GLU A 308 5.09 27.11 21.93
C GLU A 308 5.51 28.55 21.55
N LYS A 309 6.72 28.96 21.96
CA LYS A 309 7.30 30.26 21.57
C LYS A 309 7.31 30.44 20.06
N SER A 310 7.72 29.42 19.31
CA SER A 310 7.82 29.48 17.86
C SER A 310 6.46 29.51 17.15
N ILE A 311 5.44 28.85 17.70
CA ILE A 311 4.05 28.90 17.19
C ILE A 311 3.39 30.25 17.48
N SER A 312 3.73 30.89 18.60
CA SER A 312 3.15 32.17 19.04
C SER A 312 3.59 33.40 18.22
N LEU A 313 4.66 33.27 17.42
CA LEU A 313 5.20 34.36 16.61
C LEU A 313 4.30 34.70 15.41
N ILE A 314 4.27 35.97 15.03
CA ILE A 314 3.40 36.49 13.98
C ILE A 314 3.89 36.00 12.60
N ASN A 315 2.99 35.90 11.61
CA ASN A 315 3.30 35.40 10.27
C ASN A 315 4.49 36.09 9.57
N GLU A 316 4.80 37.33 9.91
CA GLU A 316 5.92 38.11 9.38
C GLU A 316 7.28 37.67 9.97
N GLU A 317 7.27 37.06 11.15
CA GLU A 317 8.45 36.62 11.90
C GLU A 317 8.75 35.12 11.71
N ARG A 318 8.06 34.43 10.80
CA ARG A 318 8.22 32.97 10.56
C ARG A 318 9.66 32.50 10.36
N HIS A 319 10.52 33.33 9.77
CA HIS A 319 11.94 32.98 9.62
C HIS A 319 12.68 32.99 10.96
N MET A 320 12.36 33.93 11.85
CA MET A 320 12.86 33.95 13.23
C MET A 320 12.32 32.76 14.02
N ALA A 321 11.03 32.43 13.87
CA ALA A 321 10.44 31.22 14.47
C ALA A 321 11.18 29.93 14.05
N ALA A 322 11.44 29.77 12.74
CA ALA A 322 12.17 28.63 12.21
C ALA A 322 13.62 28.56 12.74
N LEU A 323 14.32 29.70 12.85
CA LEU A 323 15.67 29.76 13.41
C LEU A 323 15.70 29.51 14.92
N SER A 324 14.67 29.94 15.65
CA SER A 324 14.54 29.70 17.10
C SER A 324 14.32 28.22 17.40
N ILE A 325 13.37 27.56 16.71
CA ILE A 325 13.14 26.12 16.88
C ILE A 325 14.32 25.27 16.36
N GLU A 326 15.03 25.70 15.30
CA GLU A 326 16.23 24.99 14.82
C GLU A 326 17.39 25.02 15.83
N ARG A 327 17.39 25.96 16.79
CA ARG A 327 18.43 26.10 17.83
C ARG A 327 18.03 25.57 19.20
N SER A 328 16.76 25.30 19.45
CA SER A 328 16.26 24.86 20.76
C SER A 328 16.31 23.34 20.99
N TYR A 329 16.96 22.57 20.11
CA TYR A 329 16.99 21.11 20.23
C TYR A 329 18.04 20.61 21.23
N VAL A 330 17.71 19.51 21.91
CA VAL A 330 18.64 18.71 22.71
C VAL A 330 19.11 17.52 21.86
N ASP A 331 20.42 17.32 21.74
CA ASP A 331 21.03 16.16 21.07
C ASP A 331 21.45 15.10 22.09
N LEU A 332 20.66 14.03 22.22
CA LEU A 332 20.91 12.94 23.15
C LEU A 332 22.22 12.21 22.88
N ARG A 333 22.71 12.21 21.63
CA ARG A 333 23.98 11.58 21.28
C ARG A 333 25.15 12.26 21.97
N SER A 334 25.10 13.59 22.12
CA SER A 334 26.16 14.37 22.77
C SER A 334 26.24 14.08 24.28
N GLN A 335 25.08 13.91 24.93
CA GLN A 335 24.97 13.64 26.36
C GLN A 335 25.48 12.23 26.72
N VAL A 336 25.06 11.21 25.98
CA VAL A 336 25.48 9.81 26.26
C VAL A 336 26.98 9.59 26.01
N MET A 337 27.56 10.28 25.02
CA MET A 337 29.00 10.22 24.73
C MET A 337 29.87 10.89 25.82
N HIS A 338 29.34 11.84 26.60
CA HIS A 338 30.05 12.43 27.74
C HIS A 338 30.21 11.44 28.92
N ASN A 339 29.28 10.49 29.07
CA ASN A 339 29.33 9.44 30.08
C ASN A 339 30.00 8.13 29.57
N GLY A 340 30.79 8.21 28.49
CA GLY A 340 31.67 7.12 28.03
C GLY A 340 30.98 5.83 27.58
N THR A 341 29.70 5.89 27.18
CA THR A 341 28.84 4.70 27.00
C THR A 341 28.26 4.60 25.57
N CYS A 342 28.14 3.37 25.05
CA CYS A 342 27.35 2.96 23.87
C CYS A 342 27.73 3.54 22.48
N ASN A 343 28.30 2.69 21.62
CA ASN A 343 28.42 2.93 20.16
C ASN A 343 27.40 2.16 19.30
N SER A 344 26.71 1.14 19.83
CA SER A 344 25.87 0.23 19.02
C SER A 344 24.63 0.94 18.45
N ILE A 345 23.76 1.49 19.31
CA ILE A 345 22.47 2.02 18.84
C ILE A 345 22.59 3.35 18.08
N PHE A 346 23.54 4.23 18.44
CA PHE A 346 23.76 5.52 17.76
C PHE A 346 24.51 5.40 16.41
N SER A 347 24.65 4.18 15.89
CA SER A 347 25.19 3.90 14.56
C SER A 347 24.16 3.27 13.60
N VAL A 348 22.95 3.00 14.07
CA VAL A 348 21.87 2.32 13.35
C VAL A 348 20.63 3.23 13.27
N ASP A 349 19.86 3.13 12.19
CA ASP A 349 18.64 3.92 11.98
C ASP A 349 17.60 3.78 13.09
N VAL A 350 17.05 4.91 13.55
CA VAL A 350 15.90 4.94 14.48
C VAL A 350 14.61 4.90 13.67
N LYS A 351 14.09 3.70 13.41
CA LYS A 351 12.96 3.47 12.51
C LYS A 351 11.60 3.59 13.16
N TYR A 352 11.49 3.26 14.45
CA TYR A 352 10.23 3.35 15.19
C TYR A 352 10.47 4.05 16.53
N MET A 353 9.50 4.85 16.94
CA MET A 353 9.47 5.46 18.27
C MET A 353 8.05 5.36 18.86
N LEU A 354 7.96 5.23 20.18
CA LEU A 354 6.69 5.28 20.93
C LEU A 354 6.87 6.07 22.22
N SER A 355 5.80 6.73 22.68
CA SER A 355 5.72 7.27 24.04
C SER A 355 4.75 6.43 24.88
N ASP A 356 5.18 5.98 26.06
CA ASP A 356 4.26 5.61 27.14
C ASP A 356 3.90 6.88 27.91
N HIS A 357 2.77 7.49 27.55
CA HIS A 357 2.28 8.71 28.20
C HIS A 357 1.91 8.52 29.67
N SER A 358 1.75 7.27 30.13
CA SER A 358 1.35 6.94 31.50
C SER A 358 2.49 6.47 32.40
N GLY A 359 3.64 6.11 31.81
CA GLY A 359 4.86 5.73 32.51
C GLY A 359 6.05 6.65 32.20
N ALA A 360 5.81 7.81 31.60
CA ALA A 360 6.81 8.84 31.26
C ALA A 360 8.03 8.30 30.51
N LYS A 361 7.83 7.39 29.54
CA LYS A 361 8.93 6.72 28.81
C LYS A 361 8.85 6.92 27.31
N VAL A 362 10.01 6.90 26.67
CA VAL A 362 10.15 6.85 25.21
C VAL A 362 10.90 5.58 24.80
N TRP A 363 10.31 4.83 23.89
CA TRP A 363 10.98 3.73 23.20
C TRP A 363 11.52 4.24 21.87
N ALA A 364 12.77 3.91 21.56
CA ALA A 364 13.38 4.12 20.25
C ALA A 364 13.90 2.78 19.73
N ALA A 365 13.49 2.37 18.53
CA ALA A 365 13.81 1.06 17.98
C ALA A 365 14.46 1.16 16.61
N GLY A 366 15.56 0.42 16.45
CA GLY A 366 16.09 0.02 15.16
C GLY A 366 15.53 -1.33 14.73
N TYR A 367 16.24 -2.01 13.84
CA TYR A 367 15.84 -3.31 13.31
C TYR A 367 16.06 -4.50 14.27
N VAL A 368 17.08 -4.43 15.13
CA VAL A 368 17.51 -5.54 16.01
C VAL A 368 17.66 -5.15 17.48
N SER A 369 17.51 -3.85 17.79
CA SER A 369 17.81 -3.27 19.10
C SER A 369 16.79 -2.18 19.47
N PHE A 370 16.51 -2.10 20.77
CA PHE A 370 15.62 -1.14 21.40
C PHE A 370 16.39 -0.34 22.46
N ALA A 371 16.15 0.97 22.53
CA ALA A 371 16.52 1.81 23.66
C ALA A 371 15.26 2.33 24.37
N LEU A 372 15.29 2.28 25.69
CA LEU A 372 14.29 2.85 26.58
C LEU A 372 14.87 4.10 27.23
N TRP A 373 14.13 5.20 27.12
CA TRP A 373 14.48 6.52 27.63
C TRP A 373 13.43 7.00 28.61
N ASP A 374 13.85 7.82 29.57
CA ASP A 374 12.96 8.62 30.40
C ASP A 374 12.52 9.87 29.63
N ALA A 375 11.23 10.16 29.59
CA ALA A 375 10.69 11.30 28.84
C ALA A 375 10.87 12.64 29.59
N GLN A 376 11.06 12.61 30.91
CA GLN A 376 11.15 13.77 31.78
C GLN A 376 12.62 14.17 32.02
N THR A 377 13.47 13.22 32.42
CA THR A 377 14.92 13.44 32.65
C THR A 377 15.73 13.38 31.36
N ARG A 378 15.18 12.77 30.29
CA ARG A 378 15.84 12.52 28.99
C ARG A 378 17.00 11.52 29.07
N GLU A 379 17.14 10.80 30.19
CA GLU A 379 18.20 9.81 30.40
C GLU A 379 17.90 8.47 29.71
N LEU A 380 18.96 7.77 29.31
CA LEU A 380 18.90 6.42 28.76
C LEU A 380 18.76 5.40 29.91
N LEU A 381 17.63 4.70 29.96
CA LEU A 381 17.30 3.73 31.01
C LEU A 381 17.80 2.31 30.70
N LYS A 382 17.70 1.86 29.44
CA LYS A 382 18.00 0.46 29.05
C LYS A 382 18.28 0.35 27.55
N ILE A 383 19.21 -0.51 27.14
CA ILE A 383 19.35 -1.00 25.76
C ILE A 383 19.23 -2.52 25.76
N PHE A 384 18.45 -3.07 24.83
CA PHE A 384 18.22 -4.51 24.72
C PHE A 384 17.93 -4.93 23.26
N ASN A 385 18.24 -6.19 22.94
CA ASN A 385 18.00 -6.75 21.61
C ASN A 385 16.57 -7.30 21.45
N THR A 386 16.26 -7.85 20.26
CA THR A 386 14.98 -8.51 19.96
C THR A 386 14.65 -9.71 20.83
N ASP A 387 15.63 -10.31 21.52
CA ASP A 387 15.42 -11.39 22.49
C ASP A 387 15.21 -10.89 23.93
N GLY A 388 15.24 -9.57 24.16
CA GLY A 388 15.13 -8.96 25.48
C GLY A 388 16.41 -9.07 26.33
N GLN A 389 17.52 -9.50 25.73
CA GLN A 389 18.82 -9.51 26.39
C GLN A 389 19.38 -8.09 26.42
N VAL A 390 19.81 -7.62 27.60
CA VAL A 390 20.44 -6.31 27.77
C VAL A 390 21.82 -6.31 27.13
N GLU A 391 22.11 -5.33 26.28
CA GLU A 391 23.46 -5.18 25.71
C GLU A 391 24.45 -4.78 26.81
N ASN A 392 25.43 -5.65 27.10
CA ASN A 392 26.38 -5.43 28.18
C ASN A 392 27.37 -4.31 27.84
N ILE A 393 27.26 -3.20 28.57
CA ILE A 393 27.98 -1.92 28.39
C ILE A 393 29.53 -2.02 28.42
N LEU A 394 30.09 -3.16 28.83
CA LEU A 394 31.53 -3.35 29.04
C LEU A 394 32.22 -4.33 28.07
N ALA A 395 31.50 -4.96 27.13
CA ALA A 395 32.06 -6.00 26.25
C ALA A 395 32.74 -5.48 24.97
N ALA A 396 33.17 -4.20 24.94
CA ALA A 396 33.74 -3.53 23.76
C ALA A 396 35.18 -3.01 24.00
N GLN A 397 35.98 -3.72 24.79
CA GLN A 397 37.43 -3.50 24.88
C GLN A 397 38.20 -4.76 24.46
N ASP A 398 39.16 -4.56 23.55
CA ASP A 398 40.19 -5.46 23.01
C ASP A 398 39.81 -6.79 22.30
N PRO A 399 40.02 -6.81 20.97
CA PRO A 399 40.39 -7.99 20.20
C PRO A 399 41.87 -7.96 19.76
N VAL A 400 42.81 -7.61 20.67
CA VAL A 400 44.23 -7.36 20.33
C VAL A 400 45.23 -8.26 21.09
N VAL A 401 44.84 -8.93 22.19
CA VAL A 401 45.80 -9.59 23.10
C VAL A 401 45.57 -11.11 23.26
N GLU A 402 45.30 -11.83 22.16
CA GLU A 402 45.17 -13.30 22.20
C GLU A 402 45.94 -14.08 21.11
N ASP A 403 46.85 -13.44 20.37
CA ASP A 403 47.61 -14.09 19.27
C ASP A 403 49.14 -14.18 19.50
N GLU A 404 49.63 -13.89 20.73
CA GLU A 404 51.08 -13.84 21.01
C GLU A 404 51.66 -15.03 21.81
N MET A 405 50.85 -16.02 22.20
CA MET A 405 51.33 -17.13 23.06
C MET A 405 51.15 -18.55 22.47
N ARG A 406 51.55 -18.79 21.21
CA ARG A 406 51.65 -20.19 20.70
C ARG A 406 52.64 -20.54 19.58
N LEU A 407 53.70 -19.76 19.34
CA LEU A 407 54.71 -20.09 18.30
C LEU A 407 56.18 -19.94 18.73
N LYS A 408 56.69 -20.87 19.56
CA LYS A 408 58.15 -21.16 19.67
C LYS A 408 58.47 -22.62 20.03
N THR A 409 58.56 -23.52 19.03
CA THR A 409 59.50 -24.67 19.06
C THR A 409 59.68 -25.32 17.68
N VAL A 410 60.91 -25.24 17.10
CA VAL A 410 61.69 -26.32 16.41
C VAL A 410 61.07 -27.06 15.18
N SER A 411 61.75 -27.38 14.07
CA SER A 411 63.02 -26.92 13.44
C SER A 411 63.20 -27.54 12.02
N ASN A 412 63.97 -26.86 11.15
CA ASN A 412 64.64 -27.29 9.89
C ASN A 412 64.63 -28.77 9.39
N SER A 413 64.43 -28.92 8.07
CA SER A 413 65.23 -29.83 7.20
C SER A 413 65.35 -29.29 5.75
N LYS A 414 66.43 -29.63 5.02
CA LYS A 414 66.84 -29.03 3.72
C LYS A 414 66.57 -29.93 2.49
N LYS A 415 66.55 -29.28 1.30
CA LYS A 415 66.70 -29.85 -0.08
C LYS A 415 65.51 -30.71 -0.59
N GLU A 416 65.28 -30.90 -1.90
CA GLU A 416 66.12 -30.71 -3.10
C GLU A 416 65.32 -30.26 -4.36
N LYS A 417 66.00 -30.02 -5.51
CA LYS A 417 65.39 -29.63 -6.80
C LYS A 417 64.89 -30.85 -7.61
N SER A 418 63.77 -30.70 -8.34
CA SER A 418 63.63 -31.19 -9.72
C SER A 418 62.44 -30.54 -10.45
N GLN A 419 62.43 -30.59 -11.78
CA GLN A 419 61.43 -29.96 -12.65
C GLN A 419 60.23 -30.90 -12.90
N SER A 420 59.01 -30.35 -12.90
CA SER A 420 57.97 -30.74 -13.87
C SER A 420 56.90 -29.65 -14.00
N SER A 421 56.30 -29.57 -15.18
CA SER A 421 55.28 -28.58 -15.56
C SER A 421 53.96 -28.79 -14.79
N ILE A 422 53.49 -27.77 -14.09
CA ILE A 422 52.15 -27.75 -13.47
C ILE A 422 51.27 -26.74 -14.21
N SER A 423 50.17 -27.25 -14.76
CA SER A 423 49.22 -26.52 -15.60
C SER A 423 48.55 -25.33 -14.89
N PHE A 424 48.23 -24.30 -15.67
CA PHE A 424 47.44 -23.13 -15.28
C PHE A 424 46.14 -23.50 -14.53
N PHE A 425 45.54 -24.65 -14.87
CA PHE A 425 44.33 -25.19 -14.24
C PHE A 425 44.45 -25.61 -12.77
N GLN A 426 45.67 -25.77 -12.22
CA GLN A 426 45.83 -26.14 -10.80
C GLN A 426 45.90 -24.90 -9.89
N ARG A 427 46.36 -23.75 -10.40
CA ARG A 427 46.35 -22.48 -9.64
C ARG A 427 44.93 -21.93 -9.49
N SER A 428 44.11 -22.02 -10.54
CA SER A 428 42.69 -21.64 -10.44
C SER A 428 41.94 -22.52 -9.44
N ARG A 429 42.20 -23.83 -9.40
CA ARG A 429 41.53 -24.75 -8.47
C ARG A 429 41.86 -24.45 -7.00
N ASN A 430 43.11 -24.12 -6.68
CA ASN A 430 43.49 -23.72 -5.32
C ASN A 430 43.01 -22.31 -4.95
N ALA A 431 42.92 -21.38 -5.91
CA ALA A 431 42.31 -20.06 -5.69
C ALA A 431 40.79 -20.17 -5.44
N ILE A 432 40.09 -21.05 -6.16
CA ILE A 432 38.65 -21.33 -5.96
C ILE A 432 38.41 -22.04 -4.62
N LEU A 433 39.27 -22.98 -4.21
CA LEU A 433 39.18 -23.61 -2.89
C LEU A 433 39.49 -22.62 -1.75
N GLY A 434 40.50 -21.76 -1.90
CA GLY A 434 40.79 -20.69 -0.96
C GLY A 434 39.68 -19.65 -0.85
N ALA A 435 39.04 -19.30 -1.97
CA ALA A 435 37.86 -18.43 -2.01
C ALA A 435 36.64 -19.13 -1.38
N ALA A 436 36.39 -20.41 -1.63
CA ALA A 436 35.30 -21.17 -1.02
C ALA A 436 35.50 -21.46 0.47
N ASP A 437 36.75 -21.44 0.95
CA ASP A 437 37.11 -21.56 2.36
C ASP A 437 37.07 -20.19 3.07
N ALA A 438 37.43 -19.10 2.38
CA ALA A 438 37.17 -17.73 2.83
C ALA A 438 35.66 -17.43 2.89
N VAL A 439 34.89 -17.80 1.86
CA VAL A 439 33.42 -17.69 1.84
C VAL A 439 32.80 -18.58 2.91
N ARG A 440 33.32 -19.77 3.21
CA ARG A 440 32.87 -20.56 4.36
C ARG A 440 33.24 -19.94 5.71
N ARG A 441 34.41 -19.33 5.85
CA ARG A 441 34.76 -18.55 7.06
C ARG A 441 33.92 -17.29 7.21
N VAL A 442 33.51 -16.64 6.13
CA VAL A 442 32.61 -15.48 6.14
C VAL A 442 31.17 -15.92 6.42
N ALA A 443 30.69 -17.02 5.82
CA ALA A 443 29.37 -17.61 6.10
C ALA A 443 29.29 -18.28 7.48
N ALA A 444 30.42 -18.61 8.12
CA ALA A 444 30.50 -19.07 9.51
C ALA A 444 30.78 -17.94 10.52
N LYS A 445 31.18 -16.74 10.06
CA LYS A 445 31.28 -15.51 10.88
C LYS A 445 30.04 -14.62 10.76
N GLY A 446 29.26 -14.72 9.68
CA GLY A 446 27.91 -14.20 9.60
C GLY A 446 26.97 -15.16 10.30
N GLY A 447 26.47 -14.79 11.48
CA GLY A 447 25.58 -15.62 12.30
C GLY A 447 24.28 -15.93 11.58
N TYR A 448 24.16 -17.14 11.03
CA TYR A 448 23.02 -17.62 10.23
C TYR A 448 21.75 -17.92 11.07
N GLY A 449 21.46 -17.07 12.08
CA GLY A 449 20.35 -17.20 13.01
C GLY A 449 19.60 -15.91 13.38
N GLU A 450 20.14 -14.73 13.08
CA GLU A 450 19.63 -13.46 13.65
C GLU A 450 18.60 -12.72 12.79
N ASP A 451 18.71 -12.78 11.44
CA ASP A 451 17.88 -11.98 10.51
C ASP A 451 16.36 -12.26 10.61
N ASN A 452 15.95 -13.46 11.04
CA ASN A 452 14.54 -13.85 11.10
C ASN A 452 13.73 -13.13 12.20
N ARG A 453 14.38 -12.46 13.16
CA ARG A 453 13.70 -11.79 14.29
C ARG A 453 13.68 -10.26 14.19
N ARG A 454 14.05 -9.71 13.03
CA ARG A 454 14.05 -8.26 12.76
C ARG A 454 12.68 -7.63 13.06
N SER A 455 12.67 -6.57 13.87
CA SER A 455 11.47 -5.78 14.20
C SER A 455 11.06 -4.86 13.04
N GLU A 456 9.80 -4.92 12.65
CA GLU A 456 9.22 -4.19 11.51
C GLU A 456 8.01 -3.31 11.91
N ALA A 457 7.46 -3.49 13.11
CA ALA A 457 6.38 -2.68 13.66
C ALA A 457 6.45 -2.64 15.19
N LEU A 458 5.95 -1.57 15.81
CA LEU A 458 5.89 -1.38 17.26
C LEU A 458 4.63 -0.58 17.64
N ILE A 459 3.88 -0.99 18.65
CA ILE A 459 2.71 -0.26 19.19
C ILE A 459 2.59 -0.40 20.72
N ILE A 460 1.96 0.56 21.39
CA ILE A 460 1.56 0.49 22.81
C ILE A 460 0.05 0.25 22.91
N THR A 461 -0.39 -0.65 23.79
CA THR A 461 -1.82 -0.91 24.05
C THR A 461 -2.36 -0.13 25.26
N VAL A 462 -3.69 -0.09 25.44
CA VAL A 462 -4.36 0.74 26.48
C VAL A 462 -4.13 0.29 27.93
N ASP A 463 -3.58 -0.91 28.13
CA ASP A 463 -3.05 -1.41 29.40
C ASP A 463 -1.58 -0.99 29.63
N GLY A 464 -0.94 -0.42 28.60
CA GLY A 464 0.45 -0.01 28.54
C GLY A 464 1.42 -1.17 28.28
N MET A 465 0.97 -2.30 27.74
CA MET A 465 1.88 -3.29 27.17
C MET A 465 2.41 -2.81 25.82
N ILE A 466 3.65 -3.18 25.50
CA ILE A 466 4.26 -2.88 24.19
C ILE A 466 4.20 -4.14 23.33
N TRP A 467 3.92 -3.98 22.04
CA TRP A 467 3.82 -5.06 21.07
C TRP A 467 4.72 -4.77 19.87
N SER A 468 5.61 -5.70 19.52
CA SER A 468 6.46 -5.63 18.33
C SER A 468 6.11 -6.72 17.33
N GLY A 469 6.11 -6.39 16.03
CA GLY A 469 5.96 -7.35 14.95
C GLY A 469 7.28 -7.59 14.22
N CYS A 470 7.55 -8.84 13.85
CA CYS A 470 8.80 -9.27 13.23
C CYS A 470 8.65 -9.66 11.75
N ALA A 471 9.78 -9.67 11.03
CA ALA A 471 9.89 -10.04 9.62
C ALA A 471 9.47 -11.49 9.29
N ASN A 472 9.45 -12.39 10.26
CA ASN A 472 8.97 -13.78 10.13
C ASN A 472 7.49 -13.98 10.52
N GLY A 473 6.75 -12.90 10.81
CA GLY A 473 5.35 -12.96 11.25
C GLY A 473 5.13 -13.18 12.75
N LEU A 474 6.20 -13.28 13.54
CA LEU A 474 6.14 -13.32 15.00
C LEU A 474 5.66 -11.97 15.56
N LEU A 475 4.81 -12.03 16.57
CA LEU A 475 4.40 -10.92 17.43
C LEU A 475 4.96 -11.17 18.83
N VAL A 476 5.54 -10.15 19.44
CA VAL A 476 6.14 -10.24 20.78
C VAL A 476 5.53 -9.16 21.67
N GLN A 477 5.06 -9.57 22.84
CA GLN A 477 4.55 -8.70 23.89
C GLN A 477 5.65 -8.40 24.91
N TRP A 478 5.73 -7.15 25.35
CA TRP A 478 6.71 -6.64 26.30
C TRP A 478 6.05 -5.81 27.41
N ASP A 479 6.69 -5.76 28.59
CA ASP A 479 6.31 -4.81 29.63
C ASP A 479 6.88 -3.39 29.37
N ARG A 480 6.45 -2.42 30.17
CA ARG A 480 6.90 -1.01 30.15
C ARG A 480 8.38 -0.79 30.51
N ASN A 481 9.10 -1.85 30.87
CA ASN A 481 10.49 -1.84 31.30
C ASN A 481 11.41 -2.58 30.30
N GLY A 482 10.89 -2.95 29.13
CA GLY A 482 11.65 -3.65 28.09
C GLY A 482 11.92 -5.12 28.42
N ASN A 483 11.07 -5.78 29.20
CA ASN A 483 11.15 -7.22 29.45
C ASN A 483 10.15 -7.95 28.55
N ARG A 484 10.61 -9.00 27.88
CA ARG A 484 9.80 -9.84 26.99
C ARG A 484 8.86 -10.72 27.80
N LEU A 485 7.57 -10.75 27.43
CA LEU A 485 6.51 -11.45 28.16
C LEU A 485 6.01 -12.70 27.41
N GLN A 486 5.52 -12.52 26.17
CA GLN A 486 4.83 -13.58 25.41
C GLN A 486 5.09 -13.45 23.91
N ASP A 487 4.99 -14.58 23.21
CA ASP A 487 5.26 -14.75 21.78
C ASP A 487 4.05 -15.36 21.08
N PHE A 488 3.63 -14.79 19.96
CA PHE A 488 2.48 -15.26 19.17
C PHE A 488 2.84 -15.33 17.68
N GLN A 489 2.52 -16.42 17.00
CA GLN A 489 2.74 -16.54 15.55
C GLN A 489 1.54 -17.20 14.87
N TYR A 490 0.70 -16.37 14.25
CA TYR A 490 -0.51 -16.80 13.55
C TYR A 490 -0.38 -16.76 12.02
N HIS A 491 0.72 -16.20 11.51
CA HIS A 491 0.94 -16.00 10.07
C HIS A 491 2.44 -16.03 9.77
N ALA A 492 2.83 -16.51 8.59
CA ALA A 492 4.23 -16.78 8.25
C ALA A 492 4.94 -15.64 7.48
N PHE A 493 4.19 -14.62 7.05
CA PHE A 493 4.74 -13.43 6.38
C PHE A 493 5.04 -12.34 7.42
N SER A 494 6.01 -11.48 7.12
CA SER A 494 6.35 -10.27 7.90
C SER A 494 5.10 -9.50 8.36
N VAL A 495 5.06 -9.19 9.66
CA VAL A 495 4.26 -8.06 10.15
C VAL A 495 4.89 -6.79 9.57
N GLN A 496 4.07 -5.85 9.12
CA GLN A 496 4.52 -4.59 8.49
C GLN A 496 4.02 -3.37 9.27
N CYS A 497 2.82 -3.46 9.86
CA CYS A 497 2.23 -2.40 10.65
C CYS A 497 1.36 -2.99 11.78
N LEU A 498 1.23 -2.22 12.86
CA LEU A 498 0.43 -2.53 14.03
C LEU A 498 -0.37 -1.30 14.42
N CYS A 499 -1.62 -1.48 14.82
CA CYS A 499 -2.43 -0.41 15.39
C CYS A 499 -3.31 -0.95 16.51
N THR A 500 -3.59 -0.13 17.52
CA THR A 500 -4.48 -0.52 18.63
C THR A 500 -5.72 0.35 18.64
N TYR A 501 -6.85 -0.24 19.01
CA TYR A 501 -8.02 0.54 19.37
C TYR A 501 -8.88 -0.16 20.41
N GLY A 502 -9.21 0.59 21.46
CA GLY A 502 -9.96 0.05 22.59
C GLY A 502 -9.26 -1.16 23.20
N SER A 503 -9.90 -2.33 23.15
CA SER A 503 -9.32 -3.59 23.64
C SER A 503 -8.87 -4.54 22.51
N ARG A 504 -8.50 -4.01 21.34
CA ARG A 504 -8.14 -4.79 20.15
C ARG A 504 -6.85 -4.30 19.50
N ILE A 505 -6.07 -5.24 19.00
CA ILE A 505 -4.83 -5.02 18.25
C ILE A 505 -5.06 -5.47 16.81
N TRP A 506 -4.75 -4.60 15.86
CA TRP A 506 -4.88 -4.83 14.43
C TRP A 506 -3.49 -5.00 13.83
N VAL A 507 -3.30 -6.06 13.06
CA VAL A 507 -1.99 -6.51 12.55
C VAL A 507 -2.04 -6.58 11.03
N GLY A 508 -1.21 -5.79 10.35
CA GLY A 508 -1.08 -5.79 8.90
C GLY A 508 0.16 -6.57 8.44
N TYR A 509 -0.02 -7.43 7.44
CA TYR A 509 1.04 -8.32 6.93
C TYR A 509 1.51 -7.95 5.51
N ALA A 510 2.74 -8.35 5.19
CA ALA A 510 3.32 -8.22 3.85
C ALA A 510 2.56 -9.01 2.76
N SER A 511 1.68 -9.95 3.14
CA SER A 511 0.78 -10.66 2.22
C SER A 511 -0.46 -9.87 1.82
N GLY A 512 -0.71 -8.68 2.41
CA GLY A 512 -2.00 -7.99 2.30
C GLY A 512 -3.10 -8.56 3.22
N TYR A 513 -2.77 -9.58 4.01
CA TYR A 513 -3.65 -10.12 5.05
C TYR A 513 -3.65 -9.21 6.29
N MET A 514 -4.75 -9.22 7.03
CA MET A 514 -4.91 -8.48 8.28
C MET A 514 -5.52 -9.39 9.35
N GLN A 515 -5.07 -9.27 10.59
CA GLN A 515 -5.62 -9.97 11.76
C GLN A 515 -6.03 -9.00 12.86
N VAL A 516 -6.96 -9.46 13.70
CA VAL A 516 -7.46 -8.74 14.88
C VAL A 516 -7.27 -9.64 16.11
N LEU A 517 -6.59 -9.12 17.13
CA LEU A 517 -6.31 -9.79 18.40
C LEU A 517 -6.98 -9.06 19.56
N ASP A 518 -7.18 -9.74 20.70
CA ASP A 518 -7.44 -9.07 21.98
C ASP A 518 -6.12 -8.64 22.67
N LEU A 519 -6.23 -7.94 23.81
CA LEU A 519 -5.06 -7.50 24.61
C LEU A 519 -4.24 -8.66 25.22
N ASN A 520 -4.78 -9.88 25.22
CA ASN A 520 -4.08 -11.09 25.68
C ASN A 520 -3.41 -11.84 24.51
N GLY A 521 -3.51 -11.33 23.27
CA GLY A 521 -2.99 -11.97 22.06
C GLY A 521 -3.88 -13.06 21.46
N ASN A 522 -5.12 -13.25 21.92
CA ASN A 522 -6.06 -14.22 21.34
C ASN A 522 -6.56 -13.73 19.97
N LEU A 523 -6.58 -14.61 18.96
CA LEU A 523 -7.09 -14.29 17.63
C LEU A 523 -8.63 -14.14 17.64
N LEU A 524 -9.11 -12.94 17.30
CA LEU A 524 -10.54 -12.63 17.15
C LEU A 524 -11.03 -12.85 15.71
N GLY A 525 -10.15 -12.69 14.72
CA GLY A 525 -10.42 -12.95 13.30
C GLY A 525 -9.32 -12.42 12.39
N GLY A 526 -9.43 -12.73 11.09
CA GLY A 526 -8.52 -12.21 10.07
C GLY A 526 -9.03 -12.44 8.66
N TRP A 527 -8.59 -11.63 7.72
CA TRP A 527 -9.01 -11.66 6.32
C TRP A 527 -8.01 -10.96 5.39
N MET A 528 -8.13 -11.21 4.08
CA MET A 528 -7.36 -10.48 3.07
C MET A 528 -7.92 -9.05 2.92
N ALA A 529 -7.19 -8.07 3.46
CA ALA A 529 -7.57 -6.66 3.40
C ALA A 529 -7.27 -6.07 2.01
N HIS A 530 -6.10 -6.37 1.46
CA HIS A 530 -5.63 -5.91 0.15
C HIS A 530 -4.91 -7.04 -0.59
N SER A 531 -4.74 -6.91 -1.92
CA SER A 531 -3.97 -7.85 -2.76
C SER A 531 -2.48 -7.49 -2.84
N SER A 532 -1.96 -6.83 -1.79
CA SER A 532 -0.64 -6.19 -1.72
C SER A 532 -0.30 -5.93 -0.26
N PRO A 533 0.98 -5.92 0.17
CA PRO A 533 1.40 -5.59 1.53
C PRO A 533 0.59 -4.46 2.17
N VAL A 534 0.04 -4.70 3.37
CA VAL A 534 -0.52 -3.63 4.22
C VAL A 534 0.66 -2.92 4.88
N ILE A 535 0.92 -1.67 4.49
CA ILE A 535 2.11 -0.93 4.93
C ILE A 535 1.83 -0.03 6.13
N ASP A 536 0.58 0.38 6.36
CA ASP A 536 0.23 1.22 7.50
C ASP A 536 -1.26 1.09 7.92
N LEU A 537 -1.55 1.46 9.17
CA LEU A 537 -2.84 1.31 9.86
C LEU A 537 -3.12 2.53 10.76
N SER A 538 -4.30 3.13 10.64
CA SER A 538 -4.72 4.23 11.53
C SER A 538 -6.22 4.20 11.85
N VAL A 539 -6.67 4.84 12.93
CA VAL A 539 -8.07 4.71 13.42
C VAL A 539 -8.75 6.06 13.60
N GLY A 540 -9.91 6.23 12.97
CA GLY A 540 -10.72 7.45 13.04
C GLY A 540 -12.12 7.24 12.47
N GLY A 541 -13.07 8.10 12.82
CA GLY A 541 -14.44 8.08 12.27
C GLY A 541 -15.25 6.79 12.51
N GLY A 542 -14.83 5.93 13.45
CA GLY A 542 -15.40 4.60 13.69
C GLY A 542 -14.79 3.47 12.85
N TYR A 543 -13.68 3.74 12.13
CA TYR A 543 -13.00 2.79 11.24
C TYR A 543 -11.51 2.67 11.55
N VAL A 544 -10.97 1.48 11.34
CA VAL A 544 -9.54 1.23 11.14
C VAL A 544 -9.25 1.31 9.64
N PHE A 545 -8.50 2.32 9.22
CA PHE A 545 -8.03 2.47 7.85
C PHE A 545 -6.72 1.71 7.65
N THR A 546 -6.70 0.92 6.58
CA THR A 546 -5.53 0.18 6.08
C THR A 546 -5.02 0.85 4.82
N LEU A 547 -3.71 1.13 4.79
CA LEU A 547 -3.00 1.55 3.58
C LEU A 547 -2.21 0.36 3.01
N ALA A 548 -2.38 0.08 1.73
CA ALA A 548 -1.55 -0.89 1.01
C ALA A 548 -0.43 -0.23 0.20
N ASN A 549 0.63 -0.99 -0.10
CA ASN A 549 1.78 -0.53 -0.90
C ASN A 549 1.38 -0.02 -2.30
N HIS A 550 0.26 -0.50 -2.84
CA HIS A 550 -0.33 0.02 -4.08
C HIS A 550 -1.10 1.35 -3.94
N GLY A 551 -1.01 2.02 -2.78
CA GLY A 551 -1.60 3.33 -2.50
C GLY A 551 -3.11 3.33 -2.23
N GLY A 552 -3.74 2.16 -2.10
CA GLY A 552 -5.18 2.04 -1.83
C GLY A 552 -5.49 2.10 -0.33
N ILE A 553 -6.59 2.76 0.03
CA ILE A 553 -7.03 2.94 1.42
C ILE A 553 -8.39 2.29 1.62
N ARG A 554 -8.50 1.39 2.62
CA ARG A 554 -9.76 0.73 3.03
C ARG A 554 -10.03 0.91 4.52
N GLY A 555 -11.22 1.39 4.87
CA GLY A 555 -11.73 1.45 6.24
C GLY A 555 -12.50 0.19 6.61
N TRP A 556 -12.19 -0.40 7.77
CA TRP A 556 -12.90 -1.52 8.39
C TRP A 556 -13.54 -1.01 9.68
N ASN A 557 -14.81 -1.32 9.98
CA ASN A 557 -15.42 -0.81 11.21
C ASN A 557 -14.65 -1.34 12.44
N VAL A 558 -14.38 -0.49 13.45
CA VAL A 558 -13.62 -0.87 14.66
C VAL A 558 -14.21 -2.07 15.42
N ILE A 559 -15.50 -2.37 15.23
CA ILE A 559 -16.17 -3.55 15.81
C ILE A 559 -15.96 -4.85 15.01
N SER A 560 -15.48 -4.80 13.76
CA SER A 560 -15.25 -5.99 12.92
C SER A 560 -14.14 -6.88 13.52
N PRO A 561 -14.30 -8.21 13.63
CA PRO A 561 -15.47 -8.98 13.22
C PRO A 561 -16.63 -8.84 14.21
N ALA A 562 -17.83 -8.60 13.70
CA ALA A 562 -19.07 -8.48 14.48
C ALA A 562 -20.31 -8.98 13.69
N PRO A 563 -21.43 -9.30 14.37
CA PRO A 563 -22.62 -9.76 13.67
C PRO A 563 -23.23 -8.73 12.69
N VAL A 564 -22.95 -7.43 12.88
CA VAL A 564 -23.36 -6.36 11.95
C VAL A 564 -22.77 -6.55 10.55
N ASP A 565 -21.58 -7.16 10.44
CA ASP A 565 -20.90 -7.42 9.18
C ASP A 565 -21.71 -8.38 8.28
N SER A 566 -22.51 -9.26 8.88
CA SER A 566 -23.42 -10.15 8.14
C SER A 566 -24.59 -9.40 7.51
N ILE A 567 -25.12 -8.40 8.22
CA ILE A 567 -26.23 -7.56 7.76
C ILE A 567 -25.73 -6.65 6.64
N LEU A 568 -24.61 -5.94 6.88
CA LEU A 568 -23.98 -5.09 5.88
C LEU A 568 -23.62 -5.87 4.60
N ARG A 569 -23.10 -7.12 4.72
CA ARG A 569 -22.87 -8.00 3.56
C ARG A 569 -24.16 -8.27 2.78
N SER A 570 -25.23 -8.68 3.46
CA SER A 570 -26.52 -9.01 2.83
C SER A 570 -27.13 -7.81 2.11
N GLU A 571 -27.14 -6.64 2.77
CA GLU A 571 -27.70 -5.40 2.21
C GLU A 571 -26.91 -4.94 0.98
N LEU A 572 -25.57 -4.93 1.05
CA LEU A 572 -24.72 -4.57 -0.09
C LEU A 572 -24.89 -5.54 -1.25
N ALA A 573 -24.84 -6.86 -1.00
CA ALA A 573 -25.05 -7.86 -2.04
C ALA A 573 -26.43 -7.71 -2.73
N SER A 574 -27.49 -7.42 -1.98
CA SER A 574 -28.83 -7.16 -2.55
C SER A 574 -28.87 -5.94 -3.49
N LYS A 575 -27.91 -5.02 -3.36
CA LYS A 575 -27.76 -3.79 -4.14
C LYS A 575 -26.67 -3.86 -5.20
N GLU A 576 -26.06 -5.02 -5.46
CA GLU A 576 -24.95 -5.20 -6.41
C GLU A 576 -25.20 -4.50 -7.77
N PHE A 577 -26.41 -4.63 -8.29
CA PHE A 577 -26.81 -4.06 -9.59
C PHE A 577 -26.76 -2.54 -9.66
N LEU A 578 -26.75 -1.82 -8.53
CA LEU A 578 -26.66 -0.36 -8.50
C LEU A 578 -25.24 0.15 -8.78
N TYR A 579 -24.22 -0.63 -8.45
CA TYR A 579 -22.80 -0.24 -8.52
C TYR A 579 -21.93 -1.20 -9.35
N THR A 580 -22.54 -2.10 -10.14
CA THR A 580 -21.82 -2.98 -11.06
C THR A 580 -21.95 -2.47 -12.49
N ARG A 581 -20.82 -2.18 -13.13
CA ARG A 581 -20.74 -1.82 -14.55
C ARG A 581 -20.18 -3.00 -15.34
N LEU A 582 -20.66 -3.22 -16.56
CA LEU A 582 -20.08 -4.20 -17.49
C LEU A 582 -19.25 -3.47 -18.55
N GLU A 583 -17.98 -3.82 -18.67
CA GLU A 583 -17.03 -3.28 -19.65
C GLU A 583 -16.70 -4.37 -20.68
N ASN A 584 -16.82 -4.07 -21.98
CA ASN A 584 -16.55 -5.04 -23.05
C ASN A 584 -15.20 -4.75 -23.70
N LEU A 585 -14.30 -5.72 -23.65
CA LEU A 585 -12.92 -5.61 -24.08
C LEU A 585 -12.56 -6.71 -25.09
N LYS A 586 -11.94 -6.33 -26.21
CA LYS A 586 -11.31 -7.28 -27.14
C LYS A 586 -9.84 -7.48 -26.79
N ILE A 587 -9.41 -8.75 -26.72
CA ILE A 587 -8.02 -9.15 -26.47
C ILE A 587 -7.53 -10.04 -27.62
N LEU A 588 -6.43 -9.65 -28.26
CA LEU A 588 -5.72 -10.45 -29.27
C LEU A 588 -4.57 -11.19 -28.59
N ALA A 589 -4.62 -12.51 -28.56
CA ALA A 589 -3.49 -13.36 -28.17
C ALA A 589 -2.86 -13.97 -29.42
N GLY A 590 -1.54 -13.79 -29.58
CA GLY A 590 -0.76 -14.39 -30.66
C GLY A 590 0.34 -15.30 -30.11
N THR A 591 0.59 -16.44 -30.77
CA THR A 591 1.76 -17.29 -30.52
C THR A 591 2.51 -17.62 -31.81
N TRP A 592 3.84 -17.67 -31.75
CA TRP A 592 4.68 -18.13 -32.87
C TRP A 592 6.02 -18.74 -32.42
N ASN A 593 6.27 -20.01 -32.77
CA ASN A 593 7.62 -20.57 -32.72
C ASN A 593 8.40 -20.06 -33.93
N VAL A 594 9.38 -19.18 -33.69
CA VAL A 594 10.11 -18.46 -34.75
C VAL A 594 11.34 -19.24 -35.24
N GLY A 595 11.68 -20.36 -34.61
CA GLY A 595 12.76 -21.26 -35.04
C GLY A 595 14.11 -20.56 -35.25
N GLN A 596 14.47 -19.63 -34.37
CA GLN A 596 15.67 -18.77 -34.44
C GLN A 596 15.74 -17.82 -35.66
N GLY A 597 14.61 -17.67 -36.37
CA GLY A 597 14.46 -16.72 -37.47
C GLY A 597 14.10 -15.30 -37.04
N LYS A 598 14.05 -14.41 -38.01
CA LYS A 598 13.47 -13.06 -37.93
C LYS A 598 12.31 -12.97 -38.91
N ALA A 599 11.18 -12.39 -38.52
CA ALA A 599 10.06 -12.17 -39.42
C ALA A 599 10.38 -11.13 -40.51
N SER A 600 9.73 -11.28 -41.67
CA SER A 600 9.57 -10.16 -42.59
C SER A 600 8.56 -9.12 -42.02
N PRO A 601 8.65 -7.83 -42.40
CA PRO A 601 7.64 -6.84 -42.02
C PRO A 601 6.23 -7.22 -42.49
N ASP A 602 6.10 -7.80 -43.68
CA ASP A 602 4.82 -8.22 -44.26
C ASP A 602 4.19 -9.38 -43.47
N SER A 603 5.02 -10.31 -42.96
CA SER A 603 4.59 -11.38 -42.06
C SER A 603 4.00 -10.84 -40.75
N LEU A 604 4.63 -9.81 -40.16
CA LEU A 604 4.12 -9.16 -38.95
C LEU A 604 2.80 -8.41 -39.23
N ILE A 605 2.69 -7.74 -40.37
CA ILE A 605 1.48 -7.03 -40.79
C ILE A 605 0.32 -8.01 -41.05
N SER A 606 0.58 -9.15 -41.69
CA SER A 606 -0.45 -10.19 -41.90
C SER A 606 -0.91 -10.81 -40.58
N TRP A 607 0.01 -11.08 -39.65
CA TRP A 607 -0.29 -11.69 -38.36
C TRP A 607 -1.01 -10.75 -37.39
N LEU A 608 -0.51 -9.53 -37.20
CA LEU A 608 -0.98 -8.62 -36.16
C LEU A 608 -1.66 -7.35 -36.69
N GLY A 609 -1.30 -6.87 -37.88
CA GLY A 609 -1.63 -5.52 -38.36
C GLY A 609 -3.13 -5.20 -38.37
N SER A 610 -3.89 -5.79 -39.29
CA SER A 610 -5.36 -5.54 -39.34
C SER A 610 -6.11 -6.15 -38.15
N ALA A 611 -5.58 -7.23 -37.56
CA ALA A 611 -6.19 -7.93 -36.43
C ALA A 611 -6.14 -7.14 -35.11
N ALA A 612 -5.25 -6.15 -34.98
CA ALA A 612 -5.15 -5.29 -33.79
C ALA A 612 -6.03 -4.03 -33.85
N ALA A 613 -6.68 -3.74 -34.99
CA ALA A 613 -7.32 -2.45 -35.25
C ALA A 613 -8.45 -2.10 -34.26
N ASP A 614 -9.29 -3.07 -33.90
CA ASP A 614 -10.44 -2.93 -33.01
C ASP A 614 -10.20 -3.56 -31.61
N VAL A 615 -8.96 -3.91 -31.31
CA VAL A 615 -8.54 -4.62 -30.10
C VAL A 615 -8.02 -3.64 -29.03
N GLY A 616 -8.31 -3.93 -27.76
CA GLY A 616 -7.83 -3.14 -26.62
C GLY A 616 -6.49 -3.61 -26.05
N ILE A 617 -6.26 -4.93 -25.99
CA ILE A 617 -5.01 -5.52 -25.48
C ILE A 617 -4.47 -6.52 -26.51
N VAL A 618 -3.19 -6.38 -26.87
CA VAL A 618 -2.46 -7.32 -27.73
C VAL A 618 -1.39 -8.02 -26.90
N VAL A 619 -1.41 -9.35 -26.90
CA VAL A 619 -0.48 -10.22 -26.18
C VAL A 619 0.25 -11.09 -27.19
N VAL A 620 1.59 -11.10 -27.15
CA VAL A 620 2.40 -11.92 -28.05
C VAL A 620 3.34 -12.83 -27.27
N GLY A 621 3.27 -14.13 -27.55
CA GLY A 621 4.25 -15.13 -27.14
C GLY A 621 5.09 -15.62 -28.31
N LEU A 622 6.42 -15.65 -28.16
CA LEU A 622 7.35 -16.20 -29.13
C LEU A 622 8.14 -17.35 -28.52
N GLN A 623 8.44 -18.38 -29.30
CA GLN A 623 9.30 -19.51 -28.90
C GLN A 623 10.48 -19.68 -29.86
N GLU A 624 11.60 -20.22 -29.36
CA GLU A 624 12.88 -20.35 -30.07
C GLU A 624 13.45 -19.03 -30.62
N VAL A 625 13.23 -17.91 -29.94
CA VAL A 625 13.79 -16.60 -30.33
C VAL A 625 15.33 -16.60 -30.34
N ASP A 626 15.95 -17.28 -29.38
CA ASP A 626 17.38 -17.55 -29.31
C ASP A 626 17.61 -18.88 -28.57
N MET A 627 18.35 -19.79 -29.20
CA MET A 627 18.69 -21.12 -28.68
C MET A 627 20.21 -21.36 -28.63
N GLY A 628 21.02 -20.31 -28.79
CA GLY A 628 22.48 -20.43 -28.79
C GLY A 628 23.00 -21.00 -27.46
N ALA A 629 23.84 -22.03 -27.52
CA ALA A 629 24.30 -22.77 -26.32
C ALA A 629 24.98 -21.85 -25.27
N GLY A 630 25.72 -20.83 -25.71
CA GLY A 630 26.29 -19.82 -24.82
C GLY A 630 25.24 -18.92 -24.16
N PHE A 631 24.16 -18.57 -24.88
CA PHE A 631 23.05 -17.81 -24.32
C PHE A 631 22.24 -18.64 -23.32
N LEU A 632 21.95 -19.92 -23.61
CA LEU A 632 21.27 -20.83 -22.68
C LEU A 632 22.02 -20.96 -21.34
N ALA A 633 23.36 -21.07 -21.39
CA ALA A 633 24.21 -21.09 -20.19
C ALA A 633 24.18 -19.76 -19.42
N MET A 634 24.22 -18.62 -20.12
CA MET A 634 24.11 -17.29 -19.50
C MET A 634 22.72 -17.03 -18.92
N SER A 635 21.63 -17.47 -19.55
CA SER A 635 20.27 -17.35 -19.03
C SER A 635 20.10 -18.16 -17.75
N ALA A 636 20.59 -19.42 -17.72
CA ALA A 636 20.56 -20.24 -16.50
C ALA A 636 21.32 -19.57 -15.34
N ALA A 637 22.48 -18.94 -15.62
CA ALA A 637 23.22 -18.18 -14.63
C ALA A 637 22.51 -16.89 -14.18
N LYS A 638 21.93 -16.11 -15.11
CA LYS A 638 21.20 -14.87 -14.82
C LYS A 638 19.91 -15.13 -14.01
N GLU A 639 19.20 -16.21 -14.29
CA GLU A 639 18.02 -16.63 -13.51
C GLU A 639 18.43 -17.11 -12.11
N SER A 640 19.50 -17.90 -11.99
CA SER A 640 20.05 -18.33 -10.69
C SER A 640 20.48 -17.15 -9.80
N MET A 641 20.87 -16.02 -10.40
CA MET A 641 21.22 -14.78 -9.69
C MET A 641 20.04 -13.80 -9.54
N GLN A 642 18.88 -14.07 -10.14
CA GLN A 642 17.68 -13.23 -10.12
C GLN A 642 17.83 -11.82 -10.75
N VAL A 643 18.79 -11.64 -11.67
CA VAL A 643 19.15 -10.34 -12.30
C VAL A 643 18.46 -10.09 -13.65
N GLY A 644 17.75 -11.09 -14.20
CA GLY A 644 17.29 -11.10 -15.59
C GLY A 644 16.09 -10.21 -15.93
N LEU A 645 16.27 -8.89 -16.11
CA LEU A 645 15.34 -8.04 -16.88
C LEU A 645 15.84 -7.69 -18.29
N GLU A 646 17.13 -7.84 -18.57
CA GLU A 646 17.69 -7.64 -19.92
C GLU A 646 17.52 -8.89 -20.80
N GLY A 647 16.61 -8.82 -21.78
CA GLY A 647 16.43 -9.83 -22.82
C GLY A 647 17.60 -9.92 -23.82
N SER A 648 17.58 -10.89 -24.72
CA SER A 648 18.59 -11.03 -25.78
C SER A 648 18.42 -9.95 -26.86
N SER A 649 19.48 -9.71 -27.65
CA SER A 649 19.41 -8.80 -28.81
C SER A 649 18.39 -9.26 -29.85
N ALA A 650 18.19 -10.58 -30.01
CA ALA A 650 17.10 -11.13 -30.81
C ALA A 650 15.74 -10.81 -30.20
N GLY A 651 15.57 -10.99 -28.88
CA GLY A 651 14.35 -10.63 -28.16
C GLY A 651 13.99 -9.14 -28.30
N GLN A 652 14.94 -8.23 -28.08
CA GLN A 652 14.71 -6.80 -28.26
C GLN A 652 14.33 -6.44 -29.69
N TRP A 653 15.00 -7.02 -30.70
CA TRP A 653 14.64 -6.81 -32.11
C TRP A 653 13.20 -7.21 -32.41
N TRP A 654 12.71 -8.32 -31.86
CA TRP A 654 11.31 -8.74 -32.00
C TRP A 654 10.34 -7.77 -31.31
N LEU A 655 10.67 -7.30 -30.11
CA LEU A 655 9.85 -6.32 -29.37
C LEU A 655 9.76 -4.98 -30.12
N GLU A 656 10.87 -4.46 -30.64
CA GLU A 656 10.92 -3.23 -31.44
C GLU A 656 10.12 -3.35 -32.74
N MET A 657 10.25 -4.48 -33.45
CA MET A 657 9.55 -4.68 -34.72
C MET A 657 8.04 -4.87 -34.52
N ILE A 658 7.61 -5.64 -33.51
CA ILE A 658 6.18 -5.77 -33.17
C ILE A 658 5.62 -4.43 -32.70
N GLY A 659 6.34 -3.71 -31.82
CA GLY A 659 5.96 -2.37 -31.39
C GLY A 659 5.78 -1.41 -32.56
N LYS A 660 6.68 -1.44 -33.55
CA LYS A 660 6.54 -0.65 -34.78
C LYS A 660 5.33 -1.06 -35.63
N THR A 661 5.00 -2.35 -35.74
CA THR A 661 3.80 -2.82 -36.45
C THR A 661 2.49 -2.43 -35.73
N LEU A 662 2.53 -2.17 -34.42
CA LEU A 662 1.40 -1.74 -33.59
C LEU A 662 1.36 -0.22 -33.33
N ASP A 663 2.19 0.58 -34.02
CA ASP A 663 2.33 2.03 -33.80
C ASP A 663 2.58 2.41 -32.32
N GLU A 664 3.49 1.69 -31.64
CA GLU A 664 3.87 1.90 -30.23
C GLU A 664 4.25 3.36 -29.94
N GLY A 665 3.67 3.92 -28.89
CA GLY A 665 3.80 5.33 -28.51
C GLY A 665 2.68 6.24 -29.03
N SER A 666 1.82 5.75 -29.91
CA SER A 666 0.62 6.48 -30.38
C SER A 666 -0.68 5.73 -30.08
N THR A 667 -0.93 4.62 -30.78
CA THR A 667 -2.14 3.79 -30.63
C THR A 667 -2.02 2.82 -29.45
N PHE A 668 -0.84 2.25 -29.26
CA PHE A 668 -0.55 1.26 -28.22
C PHE A 668 0.65 1.67 -27.36
N ILE A 669 0.65 1.21 -26.11
CA ILE A 669 1.73 1.37 -25.12
C ILE A 669 2.16 -0.02 -24.68
N ARG A 670 3.46 -0.30 -24.65
CA ARG A 670 3.99 -1.58 -24.16
C ARG A 670 4.03 -1.58 -22.63
N PHE A 671 3.24 -2.45 -22.01
CA PHE A 671 3.03 -2.50 -20.56
C PHE A 671 3.99 -3.41 -19.81
N GLY A 672 4.55 -4.43 -20.49
CA GLY A 672 5.55 -5.31 -19.90
C GLY A 672 6.00 -6.41 -20.86
N PHE A 673 7.18 -6.96 -20.59
CA PHE A 673 7.71 -8.13 -21.30
C PHE A 673 8.53 -9.02 -20.35
N ARG A 674 8.67 -10.30 -20.71
CA ARG A 674 9.57 -11.26 -20.03
C ARG A 674 10.21 -12.17 -21.05
N GLN A 675 11.47 -12.53 -20.81
CA GLN A 675 12.20 -13.52 -21.59
C GLN A 675 12.85 -14.57 -20.67
N LEU A 676 12.73 -15.85 -21.04
CA LEU A 676 13.45 -16.98 -20.47
C LEU A 676 14.06 -17.75 -21.63
N ALA A 677 15.38 -17.62 -21.81
CA ALA A 677 16.07 -18.17 -22.97
C ALA A 677 15.34 -17.82 -24.29
N GLY A 678 14.87 -18.83 -25.04
CA GLY A 678 14.17 -18.67 -26.31
C GLY A 678 12.67 -18.35 -26.19
N LEU A 679 12.08 -18.30 -24.99
CA LEU A 679 10.69 -17.91 -24.78
C LEU A 679 10.61 -16.40 -24.47
N VAL A 680 9.72 -15.69 -25.17
CA VAL A 680 9.42 -14.26 -24.92
C VAL A 680 7.92 -14.07 -24.79
N ILE A 681 7.45 -13.29 -23.82
CA ILE A 681 6.07 -12.77 -23.77
C ILE A 681 6.10 -11.25 -23.63
N SER A 682 5.17 -10.56 -24.30
CA SER A 682 5.01 -9.11 -24.21
C SER A 682 3.55 -8.70 -24.39
N VAL A 683 3.17 -7.59 -23.75
CA VAL A 683 1.81 -7.03 -23.82
C VAL A 683 1.84 -5.56 -24.21
N TRP A 684 0.97 -5.22 -25.17
CA TRP A 684 0.66 -3.87 -25.61
C TRP A 684 -0.81 -3.56 -25.31
N VAL A 685 -1.07 -2.36 -24.77
CA VAL A 685 -2.40 -1.90 -24.36
C VAL A 685 -2.71 -0.61 -25.09
N ARG A 686 -3.94 -0.49 -25.61
CA ARG A 686 -4.39 0.67 -26.38
C ARG A 686 -4.49 1.91 -25.49
N SER A 687 -4.05 3.06 -25.99
CA SER A 687 -3.90 4.32 -25.22
C SER A 687 -5.20 4.86 -24.58
N ASN A 688 -6.38 4.39 -25.01
CA ASN A 688 -7.67 4.78 -24.43
C ASN A 688 -8.08 3.97 -23.18
N ILE A 689 -7.55 2.74 -23.04
CA ILE A 689 -7.82 1.86 -21.89
C ILE A 689 -6.62 1.69 -20.95
N SER A 690 -5.43 2.19 -21.32
CA SER A 690 -4.20 2.15 -20.50
C SER A 690 -4.43 2.54 -19.04
N ARG A 691 -5.22 3.59 -18.81
CA ARG A 691 -5.63 4.09 -17.47
C ARG A 691 -6.40 3.10 -16.58
N TYR A 692 -6.91 2.00 -17.15
CA TYR A 692 -7.64 0.93 -16.45
C TYR A 692 -6.84 -0.38 -16.34
N VAL A 693 -5.58 -0.37 -16.81
CA VAL A 693 -4.67 -1.52 -16.78
C VAL A 693 -3.48 -1.19 -15.87
N GLY A 694 -3.07 -2.14 -15.03
CA GLY A 694 -2.00 -1.92 -14.05
C GLY A 694 -1.44 -3.20 -13.44
N ASP A 695 -0.59 -3.04 -12.43
CA ASP A 695 0.08 -4.10 -11.66
C ASP A 695 0.68 -5.21 -12.53
N VAL A 696 1.50 -4.79 -13.49
CA VAL A 696 2.15 -5.71 -14.42
C VAL A 696 3.33 -6.39 -13.75
N ASP A 697 3.14 -7.64 -13.39
CA ASP A 697 4.17 -8.52 -12.86
C ASP A 697 4.54 -9.59 -13.89
N VAL A 698 5.77 -10.08 -13.81
CA VAL A 698 6.31 -11.06 -14.75
C VAL A 698 7.05 -12.17 -14.03
N ALA A 699 6.91 -13.40 -14.54
CA ALA A 699 7.43 -14.60 -13.92
C ALA A 699 7.96 -15.58 -15.00
N ALA A 700 8.77 -16.56 -14.59
CA ALA A 700 9.33 -17.56 -15.48
C ALA A 700 9.55 -18.89 -14.75
N VAL A 701 9.27 -20.01 -15.42
CA VAL A 701 9.42 -21.37 -14.88
C VAL A 701 10.16 -22.24 -15.90
N PRO A 702 11.42 -22.64 -15.65
CA PRO A 702 12.17 -23.54 -16.54
C PRO A 702 11.74 -25.01 -16.39
N CYS A 703 11.48 -25.69 -17.51
CA CYS A 703 11.12 -27.13 -17.59
C CYS A 703 12.12 -27.95 -18.42
N GLY A 704 13.31 -27.40 -18.73
CA GLY A 704 14.36 -28.12 -19.44
C GLY A 704 15.00 -29.23 -18.61
N PHE A 705 16.25 -29.59 -18.94
CA PHE A 705 16.94 -30.67 -18.25
C PHE A 705 17.00 -30.42 -16.73
N GLY A 706 16.48 -31.36 -15.94
CA GLY A 706 16.40 -31.26 -14.47
C GLY A 706 15.55 -30.11 -13.92
N ASN A 707 14.61 -29.56 -14.71
CA ASN A 707 13.83 -28.36 -14.38
C ASN A 707 14.70 -27.12 -14.08
N ALA A 708 15.92 -27.09 -14.61
CA ALA A 708 16.91 -26.04 -14.35
C ALA A 708 17.37 -25.28 -15.61
N ILE A 709 17.01 -25.75 -16.81
CA ILE A 709 17.38 -25.10 -18.09
C ILE A 709 16.15 -24.46 -18.73
N GLY A 710 16.24 -23.19 -19.12
CA GLY A 710 15.13 -22.41 -19.68
C GLY A 710 14.77 -22.70 -21.14
N ASN A 711 15.38 -23.69 -21.80
CA ASN A 711 15.13 -24.01 -23.22
C ASN A 711 13.73 -24.63 -23.48
N LYS A 712 13.02 -24.96 -22.40
CA LYS A 712 11.64 -25.41 -22.29
C LYS A 712 11.08 -24.83 -20.99
N GLY A 713 9.76 -24.68 -20.90
CA GLY A 713 9.09 -24.11 -19.73
C GLY A 713 8.06 -23.05 -20.11
N ALA A 714 7.90 -22.04 -19.27
CA ALA A 714 6.95 -20.95 -19.51
C ALA A 714 7.48 -19.59 -19.03
N VAL A 715 7.01 -18.53 -19.67
CA VAL A 715 7.08 -17.14 -19.18
C VAL A 715 5.68 -16.60 -19.00
N GLY A 716 5.42 -16.00 -17.84
CA GLY A 716 4.13 -15.43 -17.47
C GLY A 716 4.18 -13.91 -17.41
N LEU A 717 3.05 -13.29 -17.73
CA LEU A 717 2.74 -11.90 -17.41
C LEU A 717 1.37 -11.86 -16.73
N ARG A 718 1.34 -11.32 -15.50
CA ARG A 718 0.14 -11.01 -14.72
C ARG A 718 -0.13 -9.52 -14.87
N MET A 719 -1.39 -9.14 -15.06
CA MET A 719 -1.83 -7.75 -14.99
C MET A 719 -3.24 -7.66 -14.42
N ARG A 720 -3.63 -6.47 -13.98
CA ARG A 720 -5.00 -6.16 -13.59
C ARG A 720 -5.67 -5.28 -14.65
N VAL A 721 -6.92 -5.60 -14.97
CA VAL A 721 -7.75 -4.94 -15.99
C VAL A 721 -9.12 -4.71 -15.37
N TYR A 722 -9.55 -3.45 -15.19
CA TYR A 722 -10.82 -3.08 -14.52
C TYR A 722 -11.09 -3.85 -13.21
N ASP A 723 -10.07 -3.94 -12.33
CA ASP A 723 -10.10 -4.66 -11.05
C ASP A 723 -10.20 -6.19 -11.11
N ARG A 724 -9.92 -6.79 -12.27
CA ARG A 724 -9.79 -8.25 -12.45
C ARG A 724 -8.37 -8.64 -12.81
N THR A 725 -7.88 -9.72 -12.20
CA THR A 725 -6.54 -10.27 -12.43
C THR A 725 -6.57 -11.16 -13.67
N VAL A 726 -5.80 -10.79 -14.68
CA VAL A 726 -5.67 -11.52 -15.94
C VAL A 726 -4.21 -11.96 -16.10
N CYS A 727 -4.00 -13.25 -16.31
CA CYS A 727 -2.67 -13.84 -16.48
C CYS A 727 -2.50 -14.41 -17.89
N PHE A 728 -1.38 -14.13 -18.54
CA PHE A 728 -1.00 -14.66 -19.84
C PHE A 728 0.29 -15.47 -19.69
N LEU A 729 0.33 -16.68 -20.25
CA LEU A 729 1.46 -17.59 -20.14
C LEU A 729 1.87 -18.07 -21.53
N ASN A 730 3.09 -17.72 -21.94
CA ASN A 730 3.72 -18.29 -23.13
C ASN A 730 4.53 -19.53 -22.74
N CYS A 731 4.18 -20.68 -23.31
CA CYS A 731 4.76 -21.98 -22.99
C CYS A 731 5.55 -22.59 -24.17
N HIS A 732 6.56 -23.39 -23.83
CA HIS A 732 7.25 -24.28 -24.77
C HIS A 732 7.55 -25.60 -24.06
N PHE A 733 6.71 -26.62 -24.29
CA PHE A 733 6.76 -27.91 -23.59
C PHE A 733 7.58 -28.98 -24.32
N ALA A 734 7.81 -30.12 -23.65
CA ALA A 734 8.58 -31.25 -24.16
C ALA A 734 8.15 -31.71 -25.56
N ALA A 735 9.09 -31.66 -26.50
CA ALA A 735 8.94 -32.13 -27.87
C ALA A 735 8.95 -33.67 -27.98
N HIS A 736 8.70 -34.17 -29.20
CA HIS A 736 8.55 -35.59 -29.59
C HIS A 736 7.16 -36.20 -29.30
N LEU A 737 6.73 -37.10 -30.19
CA LEU A 737 5.41 -37.75 -30.18
C LEU A 737 5.12 -38.45 -28.84
N GLU A 738 6.03 -39.34 -28.43
CA GLU A 738 5.98 -40.17 -27.20
C GLU A 738 5.90 -39.36 -25.88
N ALA A 739 6.29 -38.09 -25.88
CA ALA A 739 6.56 -37.34 -24.65
C ALA A 739 5.31 -36.73 -23.97
N VAL A 740 4.12 -37.31 -24.17
CA VAL A 740 2.83 -36.81 -23.63
C VAL A 740 2.89 -36.63 -22.11
N GLY A 741 3.23 -37.69 -21.37
CA GLY A 741 3.34 -37.62 -19.91
C GLY A 741 4.36 -36.59 -19.40
N ARG A 742 5.35 -36.20 -20.23
CA ARG A 742 6.28 -35.12 -19.91
C ARG A 742 5.67 -33.74 -20.16
N ARG A 743 4.89 -33.55 -21.23
CA ARG A 743 4.11 -32.30 -21.44
C ARG A 743 3.07 -32.08 -20.33
N ASN A 744 2.43 -33.15 -19.86
CA ASN A 744 1.52 -33.09 -18.72
C ASN A 744 2.25 -32.66 -17.43
N ALA A 745 3.44 -33.20 -17.18
CA ALA A 745 4.28 -32.80 -16.05
C ALA A 745 4.83 -31.36 -16.18
N ASP A 746 5.20 -30.92 -17.39
CA ASP A 746 5.58 -29.53 -17.66
C ASP A 746 4.42 -28.57 -17.33
N PHE A 747 3.18 -28.91 -17.74
CA PHE A 747 1.98 -28.14 -17.40
C PHE A 747 1.75 -28.05 -15.89
N ASP A 748 1.74 -29.17 -15.18
CA ASP A 748 1.53 -29.18 -13.72
C ASP A 748 2.63 -28.42 -12.96
N HIS A 749 3.88 -28.58 -13.40
CA HIS A 749 5.02 -27.85 -12.83
C HIS A 749 4.88 -26.34 -13.05
N VAL A 750 4.55 -25.90 -14.26
CA VAL A 750 4.28 -24.48 -14.57
C VAL A 750 3.10 -23.96 -13.77
N TYR A 751 1.98 -24.68 -13.72
CA TYR A 751 0.76 -24.20 -13.05
C TYR A 751 0.98 -23.99 -11.55
N ARG A 752 1.75 -24.88 -10.91
CA ARG A 752 2.04 -24.82 -9.47
C ARG A 752 3.17 -23.85 -9.08
N ASN A 753 4.12 -23.55 -9.98
CA ASN A 753 5.34 -22.82 -9.63
C ASN A 753 5.47 -21.44 -10.32
N MET A 754 4.50 -21.03 -11.15
CA MET A 754 4.46 -19.66 -11.68
C MET A 754 4.08 -18.67 -10.58
N ILE A 755 5.08 -17.93 -10.08
CA ILE A 755 4.95 -16.93 -9.01
C ILE A 755 5.44 -15.57 -9.50
N PHE A 756 4.54 -14.60 -9.49
CA PHE A 756 4.69 -13.20 -9.87
C PHE A 756 5.10 -12.31 -8.68
N SER A 757 4.73 -12.72 -7.45
CA SER A 757 5.08 -12.03 -6.21
C SER A 757 6.59 -11.77 -6.06
N ARG A 758 7.00 -10.51 -6.22
CA ARG A 758 8.37 -10.07 -5.92
C ARG A 758 8.62 -10.07 -4.41
N PRO A 759 9.74 -10.62 -3.90
CA PRO A 759 10.20 -10.34 -2.54
C PRO A 759 10.47 -8.83 -2.39
N SER A 760 9.58 -8.11 -1.71
CA SER A 760 9.64 -6.66 -1.55
C SER A 760 10.69 -6.23 -0.52
N ASN A 761 11.98 -6.42 -0.83
CA ASN A 761 13.11 -6.01 0.02
C ASN A 761 14.22 -5.24 -0.76
N PHE A 762 13.93 -4.77 -1.97
CA PHE A 762 14.95 -4.17 -2.86
C PHE A 762 15.27 -2.68 -2.63
N LEU A 763 14.63 -2.00 -1.67
CA LEU A 763 14.94 -0.59 -1.37
C LEU A 763 15.85 -0.37 -0.14
N ASN A 764 16.04 -1.37 0.73
CA ASN A 764 16.97 -1.29 1.87
C ASN A 764 18.21 -2.20 1.71
N ALA A 765 18.30 -3.01 0.64
CA ALA A 765 19.36 -4.00 0.45
C ALA A 765 20.59 -3.50 -0.34
N ALA A 766 20.71 -2.21 -0.61
CA ALA A 766 21.84 -1.64 -1.38
C ALA A 766 23.19 -1.67 -0.63
N ALA A 767 23.22 -2.09 0.64
CA ALA A 767 24.42 -2.14 1.48
C ALA A 767 24.95 -3.55 1.81
N ALA A 768 24.21 -4.62 1.49
CA ALA A 768 24.60 -6.00 1.83
C ALA A 768 24.32 -6.96 0.67
N GLY A 769 25.34 -7.21 -0.16
CA GLY A 769 25.22 -8.15 -1.27
C GLY A 769 25.34 -9.60 -0.83
N LEU A 770 24.24 -10.36 -0.90
CA LEU A 770 24.26 -11.82 -1.06
C LEU A 770 22.99 -12.30 -1.78
N SER A 771 23.08 -13.38 -2.56
CA SER A 771 21.98 -13.95 -3.34
C SER A 771 21.77 -15.44 -3.01
N SER A 772 20.57 -15.94 -3.35
CA SER A 772 20.24 -17.35 -3.59
C SER A 772 20.52 -18.37 -2.46
N ALA A 773 19.55 -18.57 -1.54
CA ALA A 773 19.49 -19.75 -0.65
C ALA A 773 18.08 -20.25 -0.25
N ILE A 774 16.99 -19.53 -0.57
CA ILE A 774 15.66 -19.77 0.05
C ILE A 774 14.82 -20.87 -0.65
N GLN A 775 15.17 -21.32 -1.86
CA GLN A 775 14.29 -22.19 -2.67
C GLN A 775 14.50 -23.72 -2.51
N MET A 776 15.36 -24.19 -1.60
CA MET A 776 15.68 -25.62 -1.45
C MET A 776 15.28 -26.27 -0.10
N LEU A 777 14.56 -25.57 0.78
CA LEU A 777 14.21 -26.08 2.11
C LEU A 777 12.69 -26.08 2.41
N ARG A 778 11.91 -26.74 1.54
CA ARG A 778 10.51 -27.15 1.80
C ARG A 778 10.31 -28.68 1.86
N SER A 779 11.37 -29.47 1.74
CA SER A 779 11.28 -30.94 1.66
C SER A 779 12.05 -31.67 2.78
N ALA A 780 11.96 -31.16 4.02
CA ALA A 780 12.33 -31.91 5.22
C ALA A 780 11.78 -31.22 6.49
N ASN A 781 10.56 -31.60 6.89
CA ASN A 781 10.12 -31.83 8.29
C ASN A 781 8.58 -31.97 8.31
N GLY A 782 8.09 -33.05 8.89
CA GLY A 782 6.65 -33.38 8.91
C GLY A 782 5.88 -32.73 10.07
N ALA A 783 4.56 -32.88 10.01
CA ALA A 783 3.61 -32.59 11.08
C ALA A 783 3.37 -31.11 11.45
N PHE A 784 3.01 -30.28 10.45
CA PHE A 784 1.96 -29.27 10.62
C PHE A 784 0.94 -29.41 9.49
N ASN A 785 -0.36 -29.24 9.81
CA ASN A 785 -1.45 -29.27 8.82
C ASN A 785 -1.43 -27.98 7.99
N SER A 786 -0.48 -27.84 7.06
CA SER A 786 -0.55 -26.80 6.05
C SER A 786 -1.63 -27.18 5.04
N ALA A 787 -2.65 -26.34 4.89
CA ALA A 787 -3.32 -26.24 3.61
C ALA A 787 -2.24 -25.95 2.56
N GLU A 788 -2.17 -26.73 1.48
CA GLU A 788 -1.24 -26.44 0.38
C GLU A 788 -1.50 -25.01 -0.09
N ALA A 789 -0.44 -24.18 -0.12
CA ALA A 789 -0.55 -22.80 -0.57
C ALA A 789 -1.06 -22.81 -2.02
N MET A 790 -2.23 -22.24 -2.25
CA MET A 790 -2.87 -22.23 -3.56
C MET A 790 -1.97 -21.52 -4.58
N PRO A 791 -1.77 -22.08 -5.80
CA PRO A 791 -0.94 -21.43 -6.80
C PRO A 791 -1.53 -20.07 -7.21
N GLU A 792 -0.68 -19.08 -7.46
CA GLU A 792 -1.11 -17.69 -7.77
C GLU A 792 -1.96 -17.61 -9.05
N LEU A 793 -1.78 -18.56 -9.99
CA LEU A 793 -2.62 -18.72 -11.18
C LEU A 793 -4.05 -19.19 -10.88
N SER A 794 -4.27 -19.91 -9.77
CA SER A 794 -5.62 -20.34 -9.38
C SER A 794 -6.49 -19.14 -9.03
N GLU A 795 -5.90 -18.13 -8.38
CA GLU A 795 -6.56 -16.91 -7.91
C GLU A 795 -6.87 -15.88 -9.01
N ALA A 796 -6.38 -16.06 -10.24
CA ALA A 796 -6.67 -15.15 -11.35
C ALA A 796 -8.11 -15.30 -11.87
N ASP A 797 -8.75 -14.19 -12.28
CA ASP A 797 -10.11 -14.18 -12.83
C ASP A 797 -10.16 -14.71 -14.27
N MET A 798 -9.06 -14.52 -15.01
CA MET A 798 -8.83 -15.08 -16.34
C MET A 798 -7.37 -15.52 -16.48
N VAL A 799 -7.15 -16.66 -17.12
CA VAL A 799 -5.81 -17.20 -17.44
C VAL A 799 -5.79 -17.64 -18.90
N VAL A 800 -4.83 -17.17 -19.69
CA VAL A 800 -4.62 -17.57 -21.08
C VAL A 800 -3.27 -18.28 -21.20
N PHE A 801 -3.30 -19.53 -21.61
CA PHE A 801 -2.12 -20.30 -22.02
C PHE A 801 -1.99 -20.23 -23.54
N LEU A 802 -0.84 -19.77 -24.02
CA LEU A 802 -0.49 -19.74 -25.43
C LEU A 802 0.91 -20.31 -25.61
N GLY A 803 1.25 -20.83 -26.78
CA GLY A 803 2.60 -21.30 -27.03
C GLY A 803 2.72 -22.53 -27.91
N ASP A 804 3.95 -23.02 -28.04
CA ASP A 804 4.27 -24.33 -28.61
C ASP A 804 4.15 -25.40 -27.52
N LEU A 805 2.92 -25.89 -27.34
CA LEU A 805 2.60 -26.94 -26.38
C LEU A 805 3.10 -28.32 -26.84
N ASN A 806 3.57 -28.44 -28.08
CA ASN A 806 4.22 -29.64 -28.64
C ASN A 806 3.40 -30.95 -28.67
N TYR A 807 2.09 -30.92 -28.34
CA TYR A 807 1.18 -32.05 -28.54
C TYR A 807 1.02 -32.37 -30.04
N ARG A 808 0.82 -33.66 -30.35
CA ARG A 808 0.87 -34.20 -31.72
C ARG A 808 -0.40 -34.99 -32.05
N LEU A 809 -0.50 -35.40 -33.31
CA LEU A 809 -1.49 -36.37 -33.75
C LEU A 809 -1.00 -37.80 -33.48
N ASP A 810 -1.84 -38.64 -32.88
CA ASP A 810 -1.50 -40.03 -32.52
C ASP A 810 -2.23 -41.09 -33.36
N GLY A 811 -1.56 -42.23 -33.54
CA GLY A 811 -2.09 -43.37 -34.29
C GLY A 811 -2.41 -43.10 -35.77
N ILE A 812 -1.74 -42.12 -36.40
CA ILE A 812 -1.90 -41.75 -37.82
C ILE A 812 -0.53 -41.67 -38.50
N SER A 813 -0.43 -42.10 -39.76
CA SER A 813 0.78 -41.96 -40.56
C SER A 813 0.93 -40.56 -41.18
N TYR A 814 2.14 -40.24 -41.66
CA TYR A 814 2.42 -38.97 -42.33
C TYR A 814 1.58 -38.78 -43.60
N ASP A 815 1.45 -39.82 -44.41
CA ASP A 815 0.77 -39.73 -45.71
C ASP A 815 -0.76 -39.60 -45.49
N GLU A 816 -1.36 -40.38 -44.57
CA GLU A 816 -2.78 -40.21 -44.16
C GLU A 816 -3.07 -38.82 -43.61
N ALA A 817 -2.18 -38.28 -42.76
CA ALA A 817 -2.34 -36.92 -42.23
C ALA A 817 -2.35 -35.87 -43.34
N ARG A 818 -1.46 -35.99 -44.36
CA ARG A 818 -1.48 -35.09 -45.52
C ARG A 818 -2.74 -35.25 -46.38
N ASP A 819 -3.23 -36.46 -46.55
CA ASP A 819 -4.47 -36.71 -47.28
C ASP A 819 -5.66 -36.02 -46.61
N PHE A 820 -5.87 -36.19 -45.30
CA PHE A 820 -6.94 -35.49 -44.59
C PHE A 820 -6.78 -33.96 -44.59
N ILE A 821 -5.54 -33.43 -44.50
CA ILE A 821 -5.29 -31.98 -44.60
C ILE A 821 -5.67 -31.44 -46.00
N SER A 822 -5.33 -32.18 -47.07
CA SER A 822 -5.66 -31.81 -48.45
C SER A 822 -7.17 -31.78 -48.70
N GLN A 823 -7.90 -32.72 -48.08
CA GLN A 823 -9.37 -32.80 -48.10
C GLN A 823 -10.05 -31.81 -47.14
N ARG A 824 -9.27 -31.08 -46.32
CA ARG A 824 -9.73 -30.21 -45.22
C ARG A 824 -10.60 -30.94 -44.17
N CYS A 825 -10.40 -32.24 -44.02
CA CYS A 825 -11.08 -33.09 -43.04
C CYS A 825 -10.43 -32.95 -41.66
N PHE A 826 -10.41 -31.74 -41.11
CA PHE A 826 -9.76 -31.44 -39.83
C PHE A 826 -10.44 -32.16 -38.65
N ASP A 827 -11.72 -32.49 -38.77
CA ASP A 827 -12.51 -33.15 -37.72
C ASP A 827 -11.90 -34.50 -37.30
N TRP A 828 -11.58 -35.36 -38.27
CA TRP A 828 -10.90 -36.64 -38.07
C TRP A 828 -9.48 -36.50 -37.49
N LEU A 829 -8.79 -35.40 -37.79
CA LEU A 829 -7.47 -35.12 -37.23
C LEU A 829 -7.58 -34.65 -35.77
N ARG A 830 -8.63 -33.90 -35.39
CA ARG A 830 -8.86 -33.48 -34.00
C ARG A 830 -9.18 -34.66 -33.07
N GLU A 831 -9.87 -35.70 -33.56
CA GLU A 831 -10.05 -36.96 -32.81
C GLU A 831 -8.72 -37.66 -32.45
N ARG A 832 -7.63 -37.32 -33.16
CA ARG A 832 -6.27 -37.85 -32.90
C ARG A 832 -5.35 -36.87 -32.20
N ASP A 833 -5.85 -35.69 -31.81
CA ASP A 833 -5.06 -34.69 -31.10
C ASP A 833 -4.82 -35.12 -29.65
N GLN A 834 -3.55 -35.27 -29.29
CA GLN A 834 -3.16 -35.65 -27.93
C GLN A 834 -3.63 -34.64 -26.88
N LEU A 835 -3.67 -33.33 -27.20
CA LEU A 835 -4.09 -32.33 -26.22
C LEU A 835 -5.59 -32.45 -25.90
N HIS A 836 -6.46 -32.58 -26.91
CA HIS A 836 -7.89 -32.82 -26.67
C HIS A 836 -8.14 -34.09 -25.88
N THR A 837 -7.40 -35.17 -26.18
CA THR A 837 -7.49 -36.45 -25.43
C THR A 837 -7.15 -36.27 -23.95
N GLU A 838 -6.02 -35.62 -23.63
CA GLU A 838 -5.56 -35.42 -22.25
C GLU A 838 -6.42 -34.41 -21.47
N MET A 839 -6.96 -33.39 -22.15
CA MET A 839 -7.95 -32.45 -21.58
C MET A 839 -9.30 -33.13 -21.32
N GLU A 840 -9.74 -34.02 -22.21
CA GLU A 840 -10.97 -34.78 -22.02
C GLU A 840 -10.83 -35.80 -20.87
N ALA A 841 -9.64 -36.38 -20.68
CA ALA A 841 -9.32 -37.21 -19.52
C ALA A 841 -9.27 -36.39 -18.20
N GLY A 842 -9.06 -35.07 -18.28
CA GLY A 842 -8.85 -34.20 -17.12
C GLY A 842 -7.43 -34.29 -16.54
N ASN A 843 -6.45 -34.72 -17.34
CA ASN A 843 -5.05 -34.83 -16.93
C ASN A 843 -4.32 -33.47 -17.00
N VAL A 844 -4.74 -32.59 -17.91
CA VAL A 844 -4.15 -31.26 -18.16
C VAL A 844 -5.22 -30.21 -18.44
N PHE A 845 -4.88 -28.93 -18.24
CA PHE A 845 -5.72 -27.77 -18.56
C PHE A 845 -7.17 -27.90 -18.07
N GLN A 846 -7.34 -28.39 -16.84
CA GLN A 846 -8.62 -28.74 -16.26
C GLN A 846 -9.58 -27.54 -16.21
N GLY A 847 -10.74 -27.65 -16.88
CA GLY A 847 -11.72 -26.56 -17.00
C GLY A 847 -11.37 -25.45 -17.99
N MET A 848 -10.21 -25.50 -18.64
CA MET A 848 -9.86 -24.53 -19.67
C MET A 848 -10.56 -24.85 -20.97
N ARG A 849 -10.68 -23.84 -21.82
CA ARG A 849 -11.39 -23.88 -23.10
C ARG A 849 -10.46 -23.52 -24.25
N GLU A 850 -10.74 -24.07 -25.42
CA GLU A 850 -10.05 -23.80 -26.67
C GLU A 850 -11.10 -23.61 -27.77
N GLY A 851 -10.90 -22.65 -28.68
CA GLY A 851 -11.78 -22.51 -29.85
C GLY A 851 -11.65 -23.73 -30.77
N VAL A 852 -12.75 -24.19 -31.39
CA VAL A 852 -12.69 -25.31 -32.33
C VAL A 852 -11.77 -24.96 -33.51
N ILE A 853 -10.72 -25.77 -33.69
CA ILE A 853 -9.69 -25.55 -34.70
C ILE A 853 -10.26 -25.79 -36.11
N GLY A 854 -10.40 -24.70 -36.87
CA GLY A 854 -10.82 -24.68 -38.28
C GLY A 854 -9.66 -24.53 -39.28
N PHE A 855 -8.41 -24.48 -38.82
CA PHE A 855 -7.22 -24.25 -39.63
C PHE A 855 -6.28 -25.48 -39.71
N PRO A 856 -5.46 -25.61 -40.76
CA PRO A 856 -4.53 -26.75 -40.92
C PRO A 856 -3.47 -26.83 -39.80
N PRO A 857 -2.89 -28.02 -39.55
CA PRO A 857 -1.76 -28.19 -38.63
C PRO A 857 -0.62 -27.18 -38.85
N THR A 858 -0.16 -26.55 -37.78
CA THR A 858 0.80 -25.41 -37.84
C THR A 858 2.26 -25.85 -37.97
N TYR A 859 2.53 -27.12 -37.69
CA TYR A 859 3.84 -27.78 -37.77
C TYR A 859 3.72 -29.04 -38.66
N LYS A 860 4.75 -29.50 -39.39
CA LYS A 860 6.06 -28.89 -39.64
C LYS A 860 6.14 -28.46 -41.11
N PHE A 861 6.56 -27.22 -41.35
CA PHE A 861 6.76 -26.66 -42.68
C PHE A 861 8.24 -26.59 -43.08
N GLU A 862 8.49 -26.55 -44.37
CA GLU A 862 9.73 -26.05 -44.95
C GLU A 862 9.68 -24.52 -45.03
N ARG A 863 10.78 -23.84 -44.66
CA ARG A 863 10.84 -22.37 -44.64
C ARG A 863 10.80 -21.80 -46.05
N HIS A 864 10.14 -20.66 -46.20
CA HIS A 864 9.90 -19.95 -47.46
C HIS A 864 9.08 -20.73 -48.51
N GLN A 865 8.51 -21.89 -48.17
CA GLN A 865 7.56 -22.61 -49.02
C GLN A 865 6.13 -22.14 -48.76
N ILE A 866 5.40 -21.83 -49.84
CA ILE A 866 4.06 -21.25 -49.79
C ILE A 866 2.98 -22.34 -49.81
N GLY A 867 2.00 -22.22 -48.92
CA GLY A 867 0.80 -23.05 -48.90
C GLY A 867 1.01 -24.50 -48.42
N LEU A 868 -0.03 -25.33 -48.58
CA LEU A 868 -0.10 -26.71 -48.05
C LEU A 868 0.84 -27.71 -48.74
N ALA A 869 1.51 -27.31 -49.83
CA ALA A 869 2.57 -28.11 -50.42
C ALA A 869 3.79 -28.20 -49.48
N GLY A 870 4.07 -27.12 -48.73
CA GLY A 870 5.28 -26.94 -47.92
C GLY A 870 5.37 -27.72 -46.61
N TYR A 871 4.53 -28.73 -46.34
CA TYR A 871 4.78 -29.64 -45.21
C TYR A 871 6.04 -30.48 -45.43
N ASP A 872 6.82 -30.70 -44.36
CA ASP A 872 8.12 -31.37 -44.31
C ASP A 872 8.23 -32.57 -45.25
N SER A 873 8.86 -32.38 -46.40
CA SER A 873 9.09 -33.41 -47.42
C SER A 873 10.52 -33.99 -47.33
N GLY A 874 11.27 -33.63 -46.28
CA GLY A 874 12.60 -34.14 -46.00
C GLY A 874 12.62 -35.57 -45.44
N GLU A 875 13.83 -36.12 -45.27
CA GLU A 875 14.07 -37.51 -44.86
C GLU A 875 13.37 -37.94 -43.55
N LYS A 876 13.03 -36.99 -42.67
CA LYS A 876 12.43 -37.24 -41.37
C LYS A 876 10.90 -37.28 -41.38
N LYS A 877 10.25 -36.91 -42.49
CA LYS A 877 8.78 -36.89 -42.72
C LYS A 877 7.98 -36.66 -41.42
N ARG A 878 8.14 -35.50 -40.77
CA ARG A 878 7.45 -35.24 -39.50
C ARG A 878 5.94 -35.14 -39.75
N ILE A 879 5.17 -36.01 -39.09
CA ILE A 879 3.70 -35.98 -39.11
C ILE A 879 3.24 -34.56 -38.72
N PRO A 880 2.37 -33.91 -39.53
CA PRO A 880 1.83 -32.60 -39.20
C PRO A 880 1.08 -32.59 -37.87
N ALA A 881 1.16 -31.50 -37.11
CA ALA A 881 0.54 -31.37 -35.79
C ALA A 881 0.14 -29.91 -35.47
N TRP A 882 -0.90 -29.76 -34.64
CA TRP A 882 -1.24 -28.49 -33.99
C TRP A 882 -0.42 -28.33 -32.70
N CYS A 883 0.87 -28.02 -32.89
CA CYS A 883 1.80 -27.73 -31.80
C CYS A 883 1.49 -26.39 -31.12
N ASP A 884 1.11 -25.38 -31.93
CA ASP A 884 0.90 -24.00 -31.52
C ASP A 884 -0.56 -23.78 -31.12
N ARG A 885 -0.82 -23.49 -29.84
CA ARG A 885 -2.18 -23.53 -29.26
C ARG A 885 -2.47 -22.29 -28.41
N ILE A 886 -3.76 -21.98 -28.23
CA ILE A 886 -4.23 -20.89 -27.36
C ILE A 886 -5.47 -21.38 -26.59
N LEU A 887 -5.30 -21.60 -25.29
CA LEU A 887 -6.32 -22.07 -24.36
C LEU A 887 -6.54 -21.03 -23.28
N TYR A 888 -7.73 -21.01 -22.68
CA TYR A 888 -8.05 -20.03 -21.66
C TYR A 888 -9.07 -20.51 -20.62
N ARG A 889 -8.99 -19.93 -19.43
CA ARG A 889 -9.98 -20.04 -18.35
C ARG A 889 -10.48 -18.62 -18.06
N ASP A 890 -11.77 -18.44 -17.89
CA ASP A 890 -12.38 -17.21 -17.35
C ASP A 890 -13.10 -17.53 -16.03
N SER A 891 -13.96 -16.63 -15.54
CA SER A 891 -14.72 -16.86 -14.31
C SER A 891 -16.01 -17.68 -14.51
N ARG A 892 -16.31 -18.15 -15.73
CA ARG A 892 -17.51 -18.96 -15.96
C ARG A 892 -17.36 -20.35 -15.35
N SER A 893 -18.38 -20.73 -14.59
CA SER A 893 -18.60 -22.14 -14.26
C SER A 893 -18.96 -22.94 -15.52
N THR A 894 -19.06 -24.27 -15.41
CA THR A 894 -19.37 -25.17 -16.55
C THR A 894 -20.77 -24.94 -17.16
N SER A 895 -21.63 -24.16 -16.50
CA SER A 895 -22.88 -23.63 -17.06
C SER A 895 -22.72 -22.18 -17.54
N ALA A 896 -23.42 -21.80 -18.61
CA ALA A 896 -23.40 -20.45 -19.18
C ALA A 896 -23.99 -19.38 -18.22
N SER A 897 -23.20 -18.94 -17.25
CA SER A 897 -23.50 -17.85 -16.33
C SER A 897 -23.26 -16.49 -16.97
N THR A 898 -24.20 -15.56 -16.80
CA THR A 898 -24.06 -14.16 -17.23
C THR A 898 -23.05 -13.40 -16.36
N CYS A 899 -22.33 -12.44 -16.96
CA CYS A 899 -21.32 -11.65 -16.25
C CYS A 899 -21.93 -10.84 -15.08
N SER A 900 -21.31 -10.94 -13.90
CA SER A 900 -21.75 -10.41 -12.59
C SER A 900 -20.55 -10.36 -11.64
N LEU A 901 -20.62 -9.78 -10.45
CA LEU A 901 -19.44 -9.77 -9.58
C LEU A 901 -19.07 -11.17 -9.06
N ASP A 902 -20.02 -12.12 -9.02
CA ASP A 902 -19.78 -13.54 -8.73
C ASP A 902 -19.08 -14.28 -9.88
N CYS A 903 -19.35 -13.87 -11.13
CA CYS A 903 -18.74 -14.38 -12.37
C CYS A 903 -18.10 -13.21 -13.15
N PRO A 904 -17.02 -12.59 -12.64
CA PRO A 904 -16.63 -11.23 -13.02
C PRO A 904 -15.88 -11.09 -14.33
N VAL A 905 -15.41 -12.19 -14.91
CA VAL A 905 -14.87 -12.20 -16.28
C VAL A 905 -15.57 -13.31 -17.06
N VAL A 906 -16.27 -12.91 -18.12
CA VAL A 906 -16.88 -13.81 -19.11
C VAL A 906 -16.17 -13.56 -20.42
N SER A 907 -15.60 -14.60 -21.01
CA SER A 907 -14.79 -14.49 -22.24
C SER A 907 -15.24 -15.51 -23.26
N SER A 908 -15.32 -15.12 -24.53
CA SER A 908 -15.71 -15.96 -25.65
C SER A 908 -14.79 -15.76 -26.85
N VAL A 909 -14.49 -16.81 -27.61
CA VAL A 909 -13.67 -16.71 -28.82
C VAL A 909 -14.47 -16.12 -29.99
N LEU A 910 -13.99 -15.01 -30.57
CA LEU A 910 -14.52 -14.43 -31.81
C LEU A 910 -13.81 -14.93 -33.07
N GLN A 911 -12.50 -15.20 -32.96
CA GLN A 911 -11.65 -15.61 -34.07
C GLN A 911 -10.53 -16.50 -33.54
N TYR A 912 -10.21 -17.60 -34.23
CA TYR A 912 -9.07 -18.46 -33.90
C TYR A 912 -8.49 -19.06 -35.18
N ASP A 913 -7.38 -18.49 -35.67
CA ASP A 913 -6.81 -18.75 -36.99
C ASP A 913 -5.28 -18.92 -36.95
N ALA A 914 -4.73 -19.62 -37.93
CA ALA A 914 -3.30 -19.63 -38.27
C ALA A 914 -3.04 -18.85 -39.57
N CYS A 915 -2.01 -18.00 -39.58
CA CYS A 915 -1.61 -17.23 -40.77
C CYS A 915 -0.74 -18.11 -41.69
N MET A 916 -1.41 -18.91 -42.53
CA MET A 916 -0.77 -19.91 -43.41
C MET A 916 0.10 -19.31 -44.53
N ASP A 917 -0.05 -18.03 -44.80
CA ASP A 917 0.71 -17.19 -45.73
C ASP A 917 2.11 -16.81 -45.20
N VAL A 918 2.32 -16.86 -43.89
CA VAL A 918 3.62 -16.58 -43.26
C VAL A 918 4.57 -17.77 -43.43
N THR A 919 5.79 -17.53 -43.93
CA THR A 919 6.73 -18.60 -44.32
C THR A 919 8.12 -18.54 -43.66
N ASP A 920 8.36 -17.56 -42.76
CA ASP A 920 9.69 -17.32 -42.15
C ASP A 920 10.16 -18.43 -41.19
N SER A 921 9.25 -19.28 -40.72
CA SER A 921 9.50 -20.37 -39.77
C SER A 921 8.90 -21.70 -40.26
N ASP A 922 9.41 -22.81 -39.71
CA ASP A 922 8.82 -24.14 -39.86
C ASP A 922 7.54 -24.36 -39.02
N HIS A 923 7.13 -23.35 -38.25
CA HIS A 923 5.80 -23.19 -37.66
C HIS A 923 5.05 -22.00 -38.27
N LYS A 924 3.71 -22.09 -38.31
CA LYS A 924 2.82 -20.98 -38.66
C LYS A 924 2.37 -20.20 -37.41
N PRO A 925 2.39 -18.86 -37.42
CA PRO A 925 1.87 -18.08 -36.30
C PRO A 925 0.36 -18.26 -36.16
N VAL A 926 -0.10 -18.34 -34.92
CA VAL A 926 -1.51 -18.51 -34.55
C VAL A 926 -1.99 -17.25 -33.83
N ARG A 927 -3.26 -16.89 -34.02
CA ARG A 927 -3.90 -15.78 -33.30
C ARG A 927 -5.32 -16.14 -32.86
N CYS A 928 -5.71 -15.64 -31.69
CA CYS A 928 -7.05 -15.75 -31.12
C CYS A 928 -7.53 -14.36 -30.69
N ILE A 929 -8.75 -13.99 -31.06
CA ILE A 929 -9.42 -12.78 -30.54
C ILE A 929 -10.51 -13.21 -29.58
N PHE A 930 -10.39 -12.78 -28.32
CA PHE A 930 -11.41 -12.93 -27.29
C PHE A 930 -12.28 -11.68 -27.23
N ASN A 931 -13.60 -11.86 -27.10
CA ASN A 931 -14.49 -10.86 -26.52
C ASN A 931 -14.60 -11.14 -25.02
N VAL A 932 -14.26 -10.15 -24.19
CA VAL A 932 -14.15 -10.27 -22.74
C VAL A 932 -15.08 -9.27 -22.09
N GLU A 933 -16.19 -9.73 -21.50
CA GLU A 933 -17.08 -8.94 -20.66
C GLU A 933 -16.56 -8.95 -19.22
N ILE A 934 -16.31 -7.77 -18.65
CA ILE A 934 -15.72 -7.61 -17.31
C ILE A 934 -16.69 -6.86 -16.41
N ALA A 935 -17.06 -7.47 -15.28
CA ALA A 935 -17.84 -6.81 -14.24
C ALA A 935 -16.93 -5.98 -13.34
N ARG A 936 -17.03 -4.65 -13.46
CA ARG A 936 -16.32 -3.64 -12.66
C ARG A 936 -17.21 -3.13 -11.52
N VAL A 937 -16.61 -2.82 -10.38
CA VAL A 937 -17.27 -2.12 -9.27
C VAL A 937 -17.11 -0.61 -9.45
N ASP A 938 -18.21 0.12 -9.37
CA ASP A 938 -18.24 1.57 -9.16
C ASP A 938 -18.10 1.84 -7.66
N GLU A 939 -16.86 1.96 -7.19
CA GLU A 939 -16.57 2.15 -5.76
C GLU A 939 -17.13 3.50 -5.24
N SER A 940 -17.41 4.46 -6.13
CA SER A 940 -18.05 5.73 -5.77
C SER A 940 -19.52 5.53 -5.36
N VAL A 941 -20.29 4.79 -6.18
CA VAL A 941 -21.71 4.49 -5.91
C VAL A 941 -21.84 3.46 -4.79
N ARG A 942 -20.96 2.46 -4.74
CA ARG A 942 -20.92 1.47 -3.65
C ARG A 942 -20.72 2.13 -2.28
N ARG A 943 -19.80 3.10 -2.19
CA ARG A 943 -19.51 3.89 -0.98
C ARG A 943 -20.71 4.75 -0.55
N GLN A 944 -21.45 5.33 -1.50
CA GLN A 944 -22.72 6.00 -1.21
C GLN A 944 -23.74 5.01 -0.62
N GLU A 945 -23.99 3.87 -1.27
CA GLU A 945 -24.93 2.87 -0.77
C GLU A 945 -24.53 2.29 0.60
N TYR A 946 -23.23 2.10 0.84
CA TYR A 946 -22.67 1.71 2.13
C TYR A 946 -23.00 2.74 3.23
N GLY A 947 -22.79 4.03 2.95
CA GLY A 947 -23.15 5.11 3.85
C GLY A 947 -24.66 5.24 4.09
N GLU A 948 -25.49 5.03 3.06
CA GLU A 948 -26.95 4.99 3.20
C GLU A 948 -27.40 3.82 4.08
N ILE A 949 -26.83 2.61 3.92
CA ILE A 949 -27.19 1.45 4.77
C ILE A 949 -26.86 1.75 6.24
N ILE A 950 -25.67 2.29 6.54
CA ILE A 950 -25.28 2.64 7.92
C ILE A 950 -26.19 3.71 8.53
N ARG A 951 -26.68 4.67 7.72
CA ARG A 951 -27.54 5.76 8.20
C ARG A 951 -29.03 5.41 8.29
N SER A 952 -29.52 4.46 7.48
CA SER A 952 -30.96 4.17 7.33
C SER A 952 -31.41 2.81 7.85
N ASN A 953 -30.55 1.79 7.91
CA ASN A 953 -30.94 0.47 8.36
C ASN A 953 -31.07 0.45 9.90
N GLU A 954 -32.31 0.44 10.41
CA GLU A 954 -32.61 0.52 11.85
C GLU A 954 -31.84 -0.51 12.69
N LYS A 955 -31.70 -1.74 12.18
CA LYS A 955 -30.99 -2.82 12.88
C LYS A 955 -29.49 -2.52 13.00
N VAL A 956 -28.87 -2.02 11.92
CA VAL A 956 -27.47 -1.57 11.94
C VAL A 956 -27.31 -0.39 12.90
N VAL A 957 -28.17 0.63 12.81
CA VAL A 957 -28.13 1.82 13.68
C VAL A 957 -28.27 1.47 15.16
N LEU A 958 -29.22 0.59 15.52
CA LEU A 958 -29.40 0.14 16.91
C LEU A 958 -28.20 -0.64 17.42
N MET A 959 -27.69 -1.61 16.64
CA MET A 959 -26.51 -2.39 17.04
C MET A 959 -25.25 -1.53 17.18
N LEU A 960 -25.05 -0.56 16.28
CA LEU A 960 -23.95 0.40 16.41
C LEU A 960 -24.09 1.21 17.69
N ARG A 961 -25.26 1.82 17.95
CA ARG A 961 -25.51 2.61 19.18
C ARG A 961 -25.32 1.81 20.48
N GLU A 962 -25.66 0.51 20.49
CA GLU A 962 -25.44 -0.34 21.66
C GLU A 962 -23.95 -0.65 21.88
N LEU A 963 -23.20 -0.93 20.80
CA LEU A 963 -21.78 -1.27 20.85
C LEU A 963 -20.88 -0.06 21.12
N THR A 964 -21.21 1.11 20.57
CA THR A 964 -20.51 2.37 20.81
C THR A 964 -20.95 3.08 22.10
N ARG A 965 -21.86 2.50 22.89
CA ARG A 965 -22.34 3.15 24.11
C ARG A 965 -21.24 3.35 25.15
N ILE A 966 -20.88 4.61 25.40
CA ILE A 966 -19.92 5.00 26.45
C ILE A 966 -20.43 4.49 27.82
N PRO A 967 -19.61 3.77 28.59
CA PRO A 967 -19.95 3.34 29.95
C PRO A 967 -20.18 4.55 30.87
N GLU A 968 -21.17 4.45 31.76
CA GLU A 968 -21.38 5.47 32.77
C GLU A 968 -20.24 5.47 33.79
N SER A 969 -19.58 6.63 33.95
CA SER A 969 -18.43 6.82 34.84
C SER A 969 -18.64 8.00 35.80
N ILE A 970 -18.14 7.82 37.03
CA ILE A 970 -18.14 8.84 38.08
C ILE A 970 -16.69 9.15 38.47
N VAL A 971 -16.35 10.43 38.56
CA VAL A 971 -15.08 10.97 39.04
C VAL A 971 -15.27 11.52 40.46
N SER A 972 -14.32 11.31 41.37
CA SER A 972 -14.49 11.65 42.80
C SER A 972 -14.41 13.13 43.16
N THR A 973 -13.71 13.95 42.36
CA THR A 973 -13.58 15.40 42.59
C THR A 973 -13.35 16.12 41.27
N ASN A 974 -13.77 17.40 41.22
CA ASN A 974 -13.49 18.33 40.13
C ASN A 974 -12.36 19.32 40.48
N ASN A 975 -11.90 19.34 41.74
CA ASN A 975 -10.85 20.22 42.22
C ASN A 975 -9.83 19.43 43.08
N ILE A 976 -8.54 19.68 42.86
CA ILE A 976 -7.42 19.16 43.64
C ILE A 976 -6.53 20.35 44.03
N ILE A 977 -6.13 20.42 45.29
CA ILE A 977 -5.14 21.37 45.79
C ILE A 977 -3.93 20.56 46.28
N LEU A 978 -2.75 20.90 45.79
CA LEU A 978 -1.48 20.30 46.18
C LEU A 978 -0.63 21.34 46.93
N GLN A 979 -0.11 20.98 48.10
CA GLN A 979 1.00 21.71 48.74
C GLN A 979 2.32 21.00 48.37
N ASN A 980 3.47 21.59 48.69
CA ASN A 980 4.77 21.04 48.29
C ASN A 980 4.93 19.60 48.81
N SER A 981 5.39 18.69 47.95
CA SER A 981 5.46 17.23 48.16
C SER A 981 4.16 16.48 48.49
N ASP A 982 2.96 17.09 48.36
CA ASP A 982 1.68 16.37 48.54
C ASP A 982 1.31 15.48 47.34
N ALA A 983 0.63 14.38 47.64
CA ALA A 983 -0.05 13.52 46.67
C ALA A 983 -1.55 13.41 47.00
N SER A 984 -2.41 13.58 45.98
CA SER A 984 -3.86 13.43 46.06
C SER A 984 -4.35 12.23 45.27
N ILE A 985 -5.43 11.59 45.72
CA ILE A 985 -6.01 10.40 45.07
C ILE A 985 -7.33 10.76 44.38
N LEU A 986 -7.29 10.73 43.06
CA LEU A 986 -8.44 10.84 42.17
C LEU A 986 -9.01 9.44 41.91
N ARG A 987 -10.33 9.24 42.04
CA ARG A 987 -10.98 7.94 41.80
C ARG A 987 -11.93 8.03 40.60
N ILE A 988 -11.79 7.12 39.65
CA ILE A 988 -12.74 6.95 38.53
C ILE A 988 -13.45 5.60 38.70
N THR A 989 -14.78 5.62 38.75
CA THR A 989 -15.62 4.41 38.95
C THR A 989 -16.45 4.13 37.71
N ASN A 990 -16.35 2.92 37.16
CA ASN A 990 -17.23 2.42 36.11
C ASN A 990 -18.54 1.89 36.73
N LYS A 991 -19.69 2.46 36.37
CA LYS A 991 -21.03 2.03 36.81
C LYS A 991 -21.71 1.07 35.83
N SER A 992 -21.06 0.74 34.71
CA SER A 992 -21.56 -0.25 33.77
C SER A 992 -21.29 -1.67 34.27
N ARG A 993 -22.35 -2.48 34.34
CA ARG A 993 -22.29 -3.91 34.69
C ARG A 993 -21.86 -4.83 33.54
N LYS A 994 -21.66 -4.29 32.33
CA LYS A 994 -21.41 -5.07 31.10
C LYS A 994 -20.16 -4.63 30.35
N ASN A 995 -19.98 -3.32 30.19
CA ASN A 995 -18.94 -2.77 29.31
C ASN A 995 -17.75 -2.30 30.14
N LYS A 996 -16.54 -2.67 29.72
CA LYS A 996 -15.30 -2.04 30.22
C LYS A 996 -15.27 -0.57 29.77
N ALA A 997 -14.82 0.31 30.66
CA ALA A 997 -14.51 1.70 30.32
C ALA A 997 -13.00 1.82 30.08
N ILE A 998 -12.61 2.70 29.16
CA ILE A 998 -11.21 3.05 28.92
C ILE A 998 -11.09 4.53 29.22
N PHE A 999 -10.05 4.92 29.96
CA PHE A 999 -9.78 6.31 30.28
C PHE A 999 -8.39 6.73 29.83
N ASP A 1000 -8.28 8.01 29.50
CA ASP A 1000 -7.02 8.73 29.29
C ASP A 1000 -7.16 10.13 29.92
N ILE A 1001 -6.07 10.62 30.50
CA ILE A 1001 -5.99 11.92 31.16
C ILE A 1001 -5.01 12.77 30.38
N ILE A 1002 -5.42 13.97 30.03
CA ILE A 1002 -4.62 14.93 29.25
C ILE A 1002 -4.61 16.28 29.97
N CYS A 1003 -3.54 17.05 29.80
CA CYS A 1003 -3.47 18.43 30.26
C CYS A 1003 -3.99 19.37 29.16
N GLU A 1004 -5.16 19.96 29.33
CA GLU A 1004 -5.70 20.92 28.35
C GLU A 1004 -4.93 22.25 28.37
N GLY A 1005 -4.45 22.67 29.55
CA GLY A 1005 -3.67 23.88 29.66
C GLY A 1005 -3.22 24.24 31.08
N GLU A 1006 -2.28 25.18 31.14
CA GLU A 1006 -1.60 25.66 32.34
C GLU A 1006 -1.69 27.20 32.43
N SER A 1007 -1.79 27.73 33.65
CA SER A 1007 -1.75 29.16 33.94
C SER A 1007 -1.04 29.44 35.27
N THR A 1008 -0.49 30.66 35.40
CA THR A 1008 0.11 31.14 36.64
C THR A 1008 -0.84 32.10 37.34
N VAL A 1009 -1.00 31.92 38.65
CA VAL A 1009 -1.89 32.75 39.47
C VAL A 1009 -1.08 33.92 40.05
N LYS A 1010 -1.63 35.13 39.96
CA LYS A 1010 -1.03 36.33 40.55
C LYS A 1010 -1.33 36.45 42.05
N ASP A 1011 -0.57 37.31 42.74
CA ASP A 1011 -0.77 37.67 44.15
C ASP A 1011 -2.15 38.29 44.46
N ASP A 1012 -2.86 38.80 43.43
CA ASP A 1012 -4.23 39.33 43.49
C ASP A 1012 -5.32 38.26 43.31
N GLY A 1013 -4.94 37.00 43.05
CA GLY A 1013 -5.84 35.88 42.82
C GLY A 1013 -6.41 35.77 41.39
N GLN A 1014 -6.04 36.66 40.47
CA GLN A 1014 -6.44 36.54 39.06
C GLN A 1014 -5.56 35.52 38.31
N VAL A 1015 -6.23 34.71 37.48
CA VAL A 1015 -5.62 33.68 36.62
C VAL A 1015 -5.51 34.25 35.21
N PHE A 1016 -4.36 34.10 34.55
CA PHE A 1016 -4.20 34.47 33.13
C PHE A 1016 -4.92 33.46 32.21
N ASP A 1017 -5.15 33.83 30.94
CA ASP A 1017 -5.63 32.89 29.92
C ASP A 1017 -4.80 31.59 29.93
N TYR A 1018 -5.47 30.43 30.02
CA TYR A 1018 -4.79 29.14 30.02
C TYR A 1018 -4.08 28.92 28.69
N ARG A 1019 -2.79 28.62 28.75
CA ARG A 1019 -2.01 28.25 27.58
C ARG A 1019 -2.34 26.80 27.21
N PRO A 1020 -2.73 26.49 25.96
CA PRO A 1020 -2.99 25.12 25.56
C PRO A 1020 -1.71 24.31 25.68
N ARG A 1021 -1.80 23.07 26.17
CA ARG A 1021 -0.71 22.10 26.12
C ARG A 1021 -1.03 21.01 25.10
N GLY A 1022 0.01 20.48 24.44
CA GLY A 1022 -0.15 19.41 23.44
C GLY A 1022 -0.81 18.14 24.01
N SER A 1023 -1.25 17.21 23.16
CA SER A 1023 -2.21 16.13 23.49
C SER A 1023 -2.02 15.37 24.80
N PHE A 1024 -0.79 15.27 25.32
CA PHE A 1024 -0.49 14.58 26.58
C PHE A 1024 0.42 15.38 27.52
N GLY A 1025 0.72 16.65 27.21
CA GLY A 1025 1.82 17.39 27.80
C GLY A 1025 1.55 17.93 29.20
N PHE A 1026 1.70 17.10 30.25
CA PHE A 1026 1.67 17.55 31.64
C PHE A 1026 2.80 18.55 31.93
N PRO A 1027 2.61 19.52 32.84
CA PRO A 1027 3.71 20.35 33.34
C PRO A 1027 4.75 19.53 34.10
N ARG A 1028 6.02 19.95 34.04
CA ARG A 1028 7.16 19.23 34.65
C ARG A 1028 7.05 19.01 36.16
N TRP A 1029 6.25 19.84 36.85
CA TRP A 1029 6.00 19.78 38.29
C TRP A 1029 4.85 18.85 38.69
N LEU A 1030 4.10 18.31 37.72
CA LEU A 1030 2.88 17.51 37.94
C LEU A 1030 3.04 16.10 37.36
N GLU A 1031 2.98 15.08 38.21
CA GLU A 1031 2.87 13.68 37.76
C GLU A 1031 1.43 13.17 37.97
N VAL A 1032 0.92 12.42 36.98
CA VAL A 1032 -0.38 11.77 37.00
C VAL A 1032 -0.20 10.29 36.67
N ASN A 1033 -0.47 9.41 37.64
CA ASN A 1033 -0.16 7.99 37.51
C ASN A 1033 -1.28 7.09 38.09
N PRO A 1034 -1.91 6.20 37.30
CA PRO A 1034 -1.76 6.05 35.85
C PRO A 1034 -2.51 7.14 35.06
N ALA A 1035 -1.88 7.71 34.03
CA ALA A 1035 -2.53 8.66 33.12
C ALA A 1035 -3.55 8.02 32.15
N ALA A 1036 -3.50 6.70 31.93
CA ALA A 1036 -4.44 5.98 31.08
C ALA A 1036 -4.64 4.52 31.55
N GLY A 1037 -5.77 3.91 31.20
CA GLY A 1037 -6.03 2.51 31.54
C GLY A 1037 -7.43 1.99 31.21
N VAL A 1038 -7.70 0.75 31.64
CA VAL A 1038 -8.98 0.05 31.43
C VAL A 1038 -9.64 -0.26 32.78
N ILE A 1039 -10.87 0.20 32.95
CA ILE A 1039 -11.70 -0.04 34.15
C ILE A 1039 -12.73 -1.12 33.80
N THR A 1040 -12.64 -2.27 34.46
CA THR A 1040 -13.61 -3.37 34.32
C THR A 1040 -14.99 -2.99 34.88
N PRO A 1041 -16.06 -3.74 34.52
CA PRO A 1041 -17.40 -3.52 35.04
C PRO A 1041 -17.45 -3.45 36.58
N ASP A 1042 -18.21 -2.50 37.10
CA ASP A 1042 -18.42 -2.25 38.54
C ASP A 1042 -17.12 -2.06 39.38
N GLN A 1043 -15.99 -1.68 38.76
CA GLN A 1043 -14.72 -1.39 39.44
C GLN A 1043 -14.38 0.11 39.49
N THR A 1044 -13.46 0.44 40.41
CA THR A 1044 -12.88 1.78 40.59
C THR A 1044 -11.37 1.70 40.40
N VAL A 1045 -10.80 2.65 39.65
CA VAL A 1045 -9.36 2.89 39.59
C VAL A 1045 -9.00 4.09 40.48
N GLU A 1046 -7.84 4.00 41.13
CA GLU A 1046 -7.25 5.08 41.92
C GLU A 1046 -6.06 5.65 41.14
N ILE A 1047 -6.00 6.97 41.02
CA ILE A 1047 -4.97 7.71 40.29
C ILE A 1047 -4.29 8.66 41.26
N SER A 1048 -2.96 8.55 41.36
CA SER A 1048 -2.13 9.49 42.09
C SER A 1048 -1.93 10.75 41.24
N VAL A 1049 -2.15 11.91 41.84
CA VAL A 1049 -1.81 13.22 41.29
C VAL A 1049 -0.90 13.91 42.30
N HIS A 1050 0.38 14.10 41.97
CA HIS A 1050 1.38 14.58 42.93
C HIS A 1050 2.26 15.71 42.37
N HIS A 1051 2.81 16.50 43.29
CA HIS A 1051 3.78 17.55 42.99
C HIS A 1051 5.21 17.02 43.07
N GLU A 1052 6.00 17.15 42.00
CA GLU A 1052 7.44 16.88 42.01
C GLU A 1052 8.24 18.17 42.27
N ASP A 1053 8.83 18.28 43.46
CA ASP A 1053 9.82 19.31 43.78
C ASP A 1053 11.19 18.93 43.19
N ARG A 1054 11.46 19.31 41.94
CA ARG A 1054 12.80 19.25 41.33
C ARG A 1054 13.35 20.64 41.04
N GLN A 1055 14.49 20.96 41.67
CA GLN A 1055 15.28 22.12 41.30
C GLN A 1055 15.67 21.99 39.83
N THR A 1056 15.25 22.95 39.01
CA THR A 1056 15.72 23.09 37.64
C THR A 1056 17.24 23.27 37.68
N LEU A 1057 17.98 22.28 37.14
CA LEU A 1057 19.39 22.47 36.84
C LEU A 1057 19.48 23.62 35.83
N GLU A 1058 20.15 24.71 36.22
CA GLU A 1058 20.32 25.89 35.38
C GLU A 1058 20.91 25.47 34.03
N GLU A 1059 20.14 25.60 32.94
CA GLU A 1059 20.63 25.34 31.59
C GLU A 1059 21.61 26.46 31.19
N PHE A 1060 22.89 26.27 31.53
CA PHE A 1060 23.98 27.16 31.13
C PHE A 1060 24.19 27.10 29.61
N VAL A 1061 23.85 28.17 28.92
CA VAL A 1061 24.36 28.48 27.57
C VAL A 1061 25.41 29.59 27.71
N ASP A 1062 26.59 29.38 27.12
CA ASP A 1062 27.75 30.29 27.17
C ASP A 1062 28.21 30.74 28.57
N GLY A 1063 27.94 29.93 29.61
CA GLY A 1063 28.42 30.17 30.98
C GLY A 1063 27.76 31.36 31.70
N ILE A 1064 26.63 31.86 31.19
CA ILE A 1064 25.84 32.92 31.82
C ILE A 1064 24.47 32.33 32.23
N PRO A 1065 24.09 32.34 33.51
CA PRO A 1065 22.77 31.88 33.93
C PRO A 1065 21.69 32.88 33.48
N GLN A 1066 20.92 32.52 32.46
CA GLN A 1066 19.67 33.20 32.13
C GLN A 1066 18.53 32.64 32.98
N ASN A 1067 18.38 33.17 34.19
CA ASN A 1067 17.09 33.65 34.73
C ASN A 1067 17.26 34.09 36.19
N SER A 1068 17.43 35.39 36.41
CA SER A 1068 17.00 35.98 37.68
C SER A 1068 15.46 36.01 37.68
N TRP A 1069 14.84 35.83 38.85
CA TRP A 1069 13.38 35.65 39.07
C TRP A 1069 12.87 34.23 38.77
N CYS A 1070 12.94 33.39 39.81
CA CYS A 1070 12.47 32.00 39.82
C CYS A 1070 10.94 31.89 39.58
N GLU A 1071 10.53 31.22 38.50
CA GLU A 1071 9.11 30.93 38.23
C GLU A 1071 8.50 29.83 39.12
N ASP A 1072 9.33 29.13 39.90
CA ASP A 1072 8.91 28.04 40.80
C ASP A 1072 8.40 28.54 42.17
N ALA A 1073 8.35 29.86 42.38
CA ALA A 1073 7.88 30.51 43.60
C ALA A 1073 6.49 31.16 43.47
N LYS A 1074 5.60 30.61 42.61
CA LYS A 1074 4.24 31.12 42.37
C LYS A 1074 3.21 30.00 42.37
N ASP A 1075 1.97 30.33 42.73
CA ASP A 1075 0.82 29.44 42.56
C ASP A 1075 0.59 29.13 41.07
N LYS A 1076 0.46 27.84 40.74
CA LYS A 1076 0.22 27.34 39.37
C LYS A 1076 -1.12 26.61 39.31
N GLU A 1077 -1.87 26.76 38.21
CA GLU A 1077 -3.17 26.09 38.02
C GLU A 1077 -3.23 25.38 36.65
N VAL A 1078 -3.76 24.16 36.64
CA VAL A 1078 -3.83 23.26 35.48
C VAL A 1078 -5.24 22.70 35.34
N ILE A 1079 -5.69 22.54 34.09
CA ILE A 1079 -6.92 21.79 33.78
C ILE A 1079 -6.54 20.42 33.22
N LEU A 1080 -6.87 19.38 33.98
CA LEU A 1080 -6.82 17.98 33.52
C LEU A 1080 -8.16 17.60 32.92
N ALA A 1081 -8.16 17.09 31.69
CA ALA A 1081 -9.32 16.47 31.06
C ALA A 1081 -9.21 14.95 31.17
N ILE A 1082 -10.18 14.36 31.88
CA ILE A 1082 -10.35 12.90 32.00
C ILE A 1082 -11.31 12.48 30.91
N ASN A 1083 -10.79 11.90 29.83
CA ASN A 1083 -11.59 11.32 28.77
C ASN A 1083 -11.98 9.90 29.15
N VAL A 1084 -13.27 9.55 29.06
CA VAL A 1084 -13.77 8.18 29.23
C VAL A 1084 -14.52 7.75 27.97
N ARG A 1085 -14.14 6.59 27.43
CA ARG A 1085 -14.69 5.99 26.21
C ARG A 1085 -15.02 4.51 26.40
N GLY A 1086 -15.91 3.98 25.56
CA GLY A 1086 -16.16 2.54 25.46
C GLY A 1086 -15.11 1.85 24.58
N CYS A 1087 -14.95 0.53 24.71
CA CYS A 1087 -13.99 -0.26 23.91
C CYS A 1087 -14.16 -0.16 22.39
N PHE A 1088 -15.31 0.31 21.92
CA PHE A 1088 -15.66 0.43 20.50
C PHE A 1088 -16.15 1.84 20.11
N SER A 1089 -15.97 2.84 20.98
CA SER A 1089 -16.52 4.19 20.81
C SER A 1089 -15.44 5.22 20.55
N THR A 1090 -15.47 5.82 19.35
CA THR A 1090 -14.67 7.03 19.05
C THR A 1090 -15.17 8.27 19.77
N GLU A 1091 -16.43 8.27 20.23
CA GLU A 1091 -16.93 9.31 21.13
C GLU A 1091 -16.38 9.10 22.54
N ARG A 1092 -15.96 10.21 23.19
CA ARG A 1092 -15.43 10.29 24.55
C ARG A 1092 -16.25 11.25 25.40
N LYS A 1093 -16.48 10.91 26.66
CA LYS A 1093 -17.02 11.80 27.68
C LYS A 1093 -15.85 12.42 28.45
N CYS A 1094 -15.66 13.73 28.35
CA CYS A 1094 -14.65 14.46 29.12
C CYS A 1094 -15.21 14.92 30.47
N HIS A 1095 -14.43 14.77 31.54
CA HIS A 1095 -14.63 15.40 32.83
C HIS A 1095 -13.40 16.26 33.15
N ARG A 1096 -13.60 17.55 33.47
CA ARG A 1096 -12.51 18.49 33.73
C ARG A 1096 -12.23 18.58 35.24
N VAL A 1097 -10.98 18.39 35.62
CA VAL A 1097 -10.49 18.50 37.00
C VAL A 1097 -9.44 19.59 37.06
N ARG A 1098 -9.66 20.58 37.92
CA ARG A 1098 -8.73 21.67 38.18
C ARG A 1098 -7.72 21.24 39.25
N VAL A 1099 -6.44 21.36 38.95
CA VAL A 1099 -5.34 21.10 39.90
C VAL A 1099 -4.64 22.43 40.17
N ARG A 1100 -4.61 22.85 41.43
CA ARG A 1100 -3.88 24.05 41.88
C ARG A 1100 -2.74 23.67 42.81
N HIS A 1101 -1.54 24.11 42.48
CA HIS A 1101 -0.39 24.10 43.38
C HIS A 1101 -0.33 25.43 44.13
N CYS A 1102 -0.17 25.37 45.46
CA CYS A 1102 -0.06 26.55 46.30
C CYS A 1102 1.31 26.65 46.97
N PHE A 1103 2.09 27.68 46.63
CA PHE A 1103 3.45 27.84 47.13
C PHE A 1103 3.47 28.48 48.53
N SER A 1104 3.69 27.64 49.56
CA SER A 1104 3.66 28.10 50.96
C SER A 1104 4.99 28.71 51.43
N SER A 1105 5.22 29.99 51.11
CA SER A 1105 6.32 30.79 51.69
C SER A 1105 5.85 32.08 52.38
N LYS A 1106 4.76 32.02 53.16
CA LYS A 1106 4.36 33.12 54.05
C LYS A 1106 5.03 32.93 55.43
N PRO A 1107 5.95 33.82 55.86
CA PRO A 1107 6.40 33.83 57.26
C PRO A 1107 5.20 34.17 58.15
N LEU A 1108 5.04 33.42 59.24
CA LEU A 1108 4.15 33.84 60.33
C LEU A 1108 4.57 35.24 60.80
N PRO A 1109 3.65 36.21 60.93
CA PRO A 1109 3.97 37.50 61.54
C PRO A 1109 4.53 37.27 62.95
N ALA A 1110 5.67 37.89 63.27
CA ALA A 1110 6.29 37.74 64.57
C ALA A 1110 5.37 38.32 65.66
N GLU A 1111 4.76 37.45 66.47
CA GLU A 1111 4.02 37.89 67.65
C GLU A 1111 4.98 38.53 68.66
N VAL A 1112 4.66 39.77 69.02
CA VAL A 1112 5.29 40.47 70.14
C VAL A 1112 4.81 39.80 71.44
N GLY A 1113 5.73 39.21 72.20
CA GLY A 1113 5.42 38.61 73.50
C GLY A 1113 4.87 39.62 74.52
N PRO A 1114 4.35 39.15 75.67
CA PRO A 1114 5.30 38.70 76.69
C PRO A 1114 4.87 37.55 77.63
N ASN A 1115 5.92 36.84 78.11
CA ASN A 1115 6.08 36.23 79.45
C ASN A 1115 5.19 35.09 79.98
N ASN A 1116 5.92 34.16 80.63
CA ASN A 1116 5.55 33.29 81.75
C ASN A 1116 4.77 31.96 81.52
N SER A 1117 5.60 30.92 81.34
CA SER A 1117 5.73 29.77 82.25
C SER A 1117 4.82 28.53 82.13
N ASN A 1118 5.50 27.38 82.19
CA ASN A 1118 5.06 26.05 82.65
C ASN A 1118 4.26 25.10 81.72
N ARG A 1119 5.04 24.21 81.07
CA ARG A 1119 4.87 22.74 81.00
C ARG A 1119 3.45 22.16 80.90
N SER A 1120 3.15 21.52 79.77
CA SER A 1120 2.97 20.04 79.71
C SER A 1120 2.91 19.52 78.26
N GLN A 1121 3.23 18.24 78.06
CA GLN A 1121 3.28 17.54 76.76
C GLN A 1121 1.95 16.80 76.45
N PRO A 1122 1.75 16.27 75.23
CA PRO A 1122 0.43 16.21 74.57
C PRO A 1122 -0.35 14.91 74.81
N ASN A 1123 -1.64 14.92 74.43
CA ASN A 1123 -2.36 13.70 74.06
C ASN A 1123 -3.47 13.93 73.02
N VAL A 1124 -3.28 13.29 71.86
CA VAL A 1124 -4.25 12.53 71.04
C VAL A 1124 -5.77 12.78 71.20
N LEU A 1125 -6.45 13.09 70.09
CA LEU A 1125 -7.79 12.64 69.62
C LEU A 1125 -7.98 13.25 68.21
N ARG A 1126 -8.13 12.53 67.08
CA ARG A 1126 -9.07 11.47 66.64
C ARG A 1126 -10.52 11.95 66.41
N ARG A 1127 -10.83 12.21 65.13
CA ARG A 1127 -12.08 11.90 64.36
C ARG A 1127 -13.44 12.29 64.96
N SER A 1128 -14.23 13.07 64.20
CA SER A 1128 -15.71 13.05 64.25
C SER A 1128 -16.30 13.53 62.92
N ASP A 1129 -17.43 12.94 62.53
CA ASP A 1129 -18.10 13.11 61.24
C ASP A 1129 -19.23 14.17 61.25
N PHE A 1130 -19.75 14.47 60.05
CA PHE A 1130 -21.05 15.05 59.69
C PHE A 1130 -21.40 16.53 60.00
N GLY A 1131 -21.91 17.19 58.96
CA GLY A 1131 -22.64 18.46 59.03
C GLY A 1131 -23.11 18.90 57.64
N PHE A 1132 -24.29 18.45 57.20
CA PHE A 1132 -24.94 19.01 56.00
C PHE A 1132 -25.41 20.44 56.29
N SER A 1133 -25.05 21.39 55.42
CA SER A 1133 -25.64 22.73 55.38
C SER A 1133 -26.40 22.90 54.07
N LEU A 1134 -27.70 23.22 54.15
CA LEU A 1134 -28.43 23.78 53.02
C LEU A 1134 -27.94 25.22 52.84
N ASP A 1135 -27.13 25.48 51.82
CA ASP A 1135 -26.97 26.80 51.16
C ASP A 1135 -26.11 26.73 49.87
N VAL A 1136 -26.11 25.57 49.18
CA VAL A 1136 -25.33 25.36 47.93
C VAL A 1136 -26.18 24.60 46.90
N VAL A 1137 -27.42 25.06 46.67
CA VAL A 1137 -28.34 24.44 45.70
C VAL A 1137 -28.38 25.21 44.37
N ASP A 1138 -28.10 26.51 44.36
CA ASP A 1138 -28.23 27.35 43.16
C ASP A 1138 -26.99 27.32 42.22
N ASP A 1139 -25.79 27.00 42.72
CA ASP A 1139 -24.58 26.85 41.89
C ASP A 1139 -24.49 25.47 41.17
N LEU A 1140 -25.37 24.52 41.51
CA LEU A 1140 -25.31 23.15 41.01
C LEU A 1140 -26.07 22.90 39.69
N ILE A 1141 -26.73 23.94 39.13
CA ILE A 1141 -27.59 23.82 37.93
C ILE A 1141 -26.86 24.19 36.62
N ASN A 1142 -25.78 25.00 36.67
CA ASN A 1142 -25.16 25.57 35.46
C ASN A 1142 -23.98 24.78 34.84
N LEU A 1143 -23.71 23.54 35.28
CA LEU A 1143 -22.59 22.73 34.78
C LEU A 1143 -22.98 21.46 34.00
N ASN A 1144 -24.29 21.18 33.82
CA ASN A 1144 -24.78 20.03 33.05
C ASN A 1144 -25.21 20.38 31.61
N SER A 1145 -24.47 21.27 30.95
CA SER A 1145 -24.67 21.59 29.53
C SER A 1145 -23.91 20.59 28.64
N PRO A 1146 -24.57 19.88 27.70
CA PRO A 1146 -23.87 19.13 26.67
C PRO A 1146 -23.15 20.10 25.73
N CYS A 1147 -21.84 19.95 25.55
CA CYS A 1147 -21.06 20.83 24.69
C CYS A 1147 -21.40 20.63 23.20
N ILE A 1148 -22.28 21.49 22.68
CA ILE A 1148 -22.22 21.92 21.28
C ILE A 1148 -21.01 22.86 21.17
N SER A 1149 -20.12 22.63 20.20
CA SER A 1149 -18.97 23.50 19.97
C SER A 1149 -19.40 24.91 19.56
N PRO A 1150 -18.70 25.97 19.97
CA PRO A 1150 -18.77 27.26 19.27
C PRO A 1150 -18.45 27.04 17.79
N ARG A 1151 -19.10 27.83 16.94
CA ARG A 1151 -19.00 27.72 15.47
C ARG A 1151 -17.63 28.08 14.94
#